data_AF-A0A954Z6C3-F1
#
_entry.id   AF-A0A954Z6C3-F1
#
_cell.length_a   1.000
_cell.length_b   1.000
_cell.length_c   1.000
_cell.angle_alpha   90.00
_cell.angle_beta   90.00
_cell.angle_gamma   90.00
#
_symmetry.space_group_name_H-M   'P 1'
#
loop_
_entity.id
_entity.type
_entity.pdbx_description
1 polymer ?
#
loop_
_entity_poly.entity_id
_entity_poly.type
_entity_poly.pdbx_seq_one_letter_code
_entity_poly.pdbx_strand_id
1 'polypeptide(L)'
;MLPLLPEGSHIVSLPADRLQDIDGQLNLEFSSSFVVDVTSPRVIESSIAEGAVVTSPPTTYIAKFDEDLDASQLDLQDVALVDGNNAEVPINQLIYDFASRTIQVGLPSLPPGEYELTLRSGIAAIQDLAGNALDGESQGLTGIPSGDGIPGGDFSIHFSVIEAFRVVASDPADASLLTVAPSSVTLDFSDAVDQGSLAPTDLVVDGGAVVATQVELLDADTVRFVLPALADGLHQFELPAGAVLDNDGQQNEAYAGAFTVDTVAPRVDSTSVAEGSVLVAGAFQFIATFSEPLDPTTLDAADIVLTGNVTGQYPASTFTYDEGTRTLTADFDAIVEDIYTLVLLSGDDAVKDLAGNALDGEFQPPTGDGLPGGDFTLHFSVDQSEPTQVALVRQEPLGSRVAATWRMPGVINRVGDADLYSLELAAGELMSVVITPSEPSAVMTLEIVGSTFPLVSAGPGQSIAALIPQIEASGTTLVRIKSDVATQFYLDVAVNALLENASGDSTQETPINLELSRQDDLPGRLAALANSAPIATVVEPLGAESNDTLATAIISGIGYGNDVYASTGVIGDNSQLAALGLDVDFVQVELSAADSLVIDLDTQAYTDGLDGVLALFDSQGTLLALNDDANGSDPHLEYTASERGVYYVAVSGFANLAYDPTVAGSGYAGSTGQYDLSIVRNDSSAAALSSIVVPDDDYFSVDLTGFVGRRIDFAVVGQNRVSQVDGVLEILAPDGKTVLSTGVDGIEGVPFSNLDLAVLQFVPSVAGVYTVHFRSSTAGNYSVVAAERYLFETEPNGLLSDPLRTLDFRIGAYGYLGTVNNEIEAWAPLEAWNSTSLTQLSVAVESEPNNAIADATPIALGFEALEDTAVDVSGTLANASDVDFYRIDLRPGDVLGVSVDGSANFLSLRDHLNFELLGSDVDVSDIYPDASPLPGGGTASLARVIDREGAYFIAVSGTTGAYDLQLRVYRPTLENELRGVHQTLFIDFDGADIDRSIFGVSGTSAFSPLSDFLSRWGLTAADEDAVIDAIMGHVVENFADIGERGFNGDFATTRQPGDYAVEILNSRDHADPWGQENVTRIVVGGTTDQLGIFTLGLAESIDVGNFDTSETAVVLLDLLSEAGGTLTFSSLNSIHLAPLASKIDLIGTVVGNIASHEAAHLFGAFHTDRFNPVSDVTDQGGNISIFAGMVGNVWGDGDEIDVDFVVDTYSTNEIYDGNQDSLNTHAFGLSTGILAGALVGPAITDFSPLARFIP
;
A
#
# COMPACT_ATOMS: atom_id res chain seq x y z
N MET A 1 47.58 -54.38 88.09
CA MET A 1 47.64 -55.39 87.00
C MET A 1 46.71 -56.53 87.37
N LEU A 2 45.58 -56.62 86.68
CA LEU A 2 44.76 -57.83 86.65
C LEU A 2 45.38 -58.79 85.60
N PRO A 3 45.17 -60.12 85.70
CA PRO A 3 45.41 -61.00 84.57
C PRO A 3 44.48 -60.62 83.40
N LEU A 4 44.84 -61.00 82.17
CA LEU A 4 43.91 -60.98 81.03
C LEU A 4 42.64 -61.73 81.42
N LEU A 5 41.51 -61.03 81.39
CA LEU A 5 40.21 -61.61 81.66
C LEU A 5 39.66 -62.22 80.37
N PRO A 6 39.01 -63.40 80.43
CA PRO A 6 38.33 -63.95 79.27
C PRO A 6 37.08 -63.11 78.93
N GLU A 7 36.57 -63.29 77.72
CA GLU A 7 35.33 -62.70 77.21
C GLU A 7 34.15 -62.83 78.21
N GLY A 8 33.29 -61.81 78.26
CA GLY A 8 32.05 -61.78 79.04
C GLY A 8 31.99 -60.68 80.11
N SER A 9 30.91 -60.68 80.90
CA SER A 9 30.66 -59.65 81.92
C SER A 9 31.41 -59.93 83.22
N HIS A 10 32.24 -58.97 83.64
CA HIS A 10 33.01 -58.98 84.89
C HIS A 10 32.48 -57.92 85.84
N ILE A 11 32.51 -58.20 87.15
CA ILE A 11 32.11 -57.24 88.19
C ILE A 11 33.31 -56.99 89.11
N VAL A 12 33.76 -55.74 89.16
CA VAL A 12 34.70 -55.26 90.19
C VAL A 12 33.89 -54.72 91.35
N SER A 13 33.81 -55.51 92.41
CA SER A 13 33.24 -55.10 93.70
C SER A 13 34.35 -54.79 94.70
N LEU A 14 34.31 -53.59 95.28
CA LEU A 14 35.01 -53.21 96.50
C LEU A 14 34.04 -53.42 97.68
N PRO A 15 34.27 -54.44 98.54
CA PRO A 15 33.43 -54.68 99.70
C PRO A 15 33.51 -53.53 100.69
N ALA A 16 32.41 -53.30 101.41
CA ALA A 16 32.19 -52.12 102.24
C ALA A 16 33.18 -51.93 103.42
N ASP A 17 34.09 -52.88 103.66
CA ASP A 17 35.06 -52.91 104.75
C ASP A 17 36.52 -52.64 104.30
N ARG A 18 36.76 -52.29 103.02
CA ARG A 18 38.11 -52.18 102.44
C ARG A 18 38.64 -50.76 102.23
N LEU A 19 37.81 -49.74 102.33
CA LEU A 19 38.22 -48.33 102.33
C LEU A 19 37.68 -47.67 103.59
N GLN A 20 38.52 -46.89 104.27
CA GLN A 20 38.16 -46.07 105.41
C GLN A 20 38.69 -44.67 105.15
N ASP A 21 37.89 -43.64 105.45
CA ASP A 21 38.41 -42.28 105.56
C ASP A 21 39.24 -42.13 106.86
N ILE A 22 39.87 -40.97 107.03
CA ILE A 22 40.81 -40.74 108.13
C ILE A 22 40.13 -40.72 109.53
N ASP A 23 38.81 -40.55 109.55
CA ASP A 23 37.97 -40.54 110.75
C ASP A 23 37.22 -41.88 110.96
N GLY A 24 37.39 -42.84 110.06
CA GLY A 24 36.90 -44.22 110.18
C GLY A 24 35.39 -44.40 109.97
N GLN A 25 34.72 -43.51 109.25
CA GLN A 25 33.25 -43.49 109.12
C GLN A 25 32.72 -43.34 107.69
N LEU A 26 33.17 -44.19 106.76
CA LEU A 26 32.42 -44.38 105.51
C LEU A 26 32.57 -45.78 104.89
N ASN A 27 31.53 -46.61 105.03
CA ASN A 27 31.37 -47.88 104.31
C ASN A 27 30.56 -47.62 103.02
N LEU A 28 31.23 -47.43 101.88
CA LEU A 28 30.59 -47.49 100.57
C LEU A 28 30.99 -48.78 99.87
N GLU A 29 30.00 -49.61 99.57
CA GLU A 29 30.14 -50.71 98.62
C GLU A 29 30.12 -50.13 97.21
N PHE A 30 31.22 -50.31 96.47
CA PHE A 30 31.32 -49.89 95.07
C PHE A 30 31.35 -51.15 94.22
N SER A 31 30.32 -51.37 93.40
CA SER A 31 30.34 -52.38 92.35
C SER A 31 30.24 -51.69 90.99
N SER A 32 31.15 -52.03 90.10
CA SER A 32 31.14 -51.62 88.70
C SER A 32 31.28 -52.87 87.85
N SER A 33 30.36 -53.06 86.92
CA SER A 33 30.43 -54.09 85.89
C SER A 33 31.04 -53.52 84.62
N PHE A 34 31.92 -54.28 83.98
CA PHE A 34 32.36 -54.05 82.60
C PHE A 34 32.33 -55.38 81.83
N VAL A 35 32.07 -55.32 80.54
CA VAL A 35 32.22 -56.47 79.65
C VAL A 35 33.63 -56.45 79.09
N VAL A 36 34.27 -57.61 79.01
CA VAL A 36 35.44 -57.80 78.15
C VAL A 36 34.91 -58.42 76.87
N ASP A 37 35.06 -57.67 75.78
CA ASP A 37 34.79 -58.13 74.44
C ASP A 37 36.10 -58.26 73.67
N VAL A 38 36.16 -59.27 72.81
CA VAL A 38 37.33 -59.63 71.98
C VAL A 38 36.93 -60.22 70.64
N THR A 39 35.62 -60.27 70.31
CA THR A 39 35.20 -60.54 68.93
C THR A 39 35.42 -59.28 68.10
N SER A 40 35.07 -59.34 66.83
CA SER A 40 35.23 -58.21 65.91
C SER A 40 34.02 -58.24 64.98
N PRO A 41 33.44 -57.08 64.65
CA PRO A 41 32.23 -57.04 63.86
C PRO A 41 32.53 -57.54 62.44
N ARG A 42 31.62 -58.35 61.89
CA ARG A 42 31.75 -58.96 60.55
C ARG A 42 30.52 -58.61 59.71
N VAL A 43 30.73 -58.32 58.43
CA VAL A 43 29.62 -58.16 57.47
C VAL A 43 29.01 -59.53 57.19
N ILE A 44 27.74 -59.73 57.53
CA ILE A 44 26.99 -61.00 57.37
C ILE A 44 25.93 -60.99 56.28
N GLU A 45 25.49 -59.81 55.81
CA GLU A 45 24.61 -59.63 54.65
C GLU A 45 25.00 -58.32 53.94
N SER A 46 24.83 -58.27 52.62
CA SER A 46 25.11 -57.09 51.79
C SER A 46 24.04 -56.96 50.70
N SER A 47 23.61 -55.73 50.37
CA SER A 47 22.55 -55.46 49.38
C SER A 47 23.01 -55.53 47.93
N ILE A 48 24.31 -55.45 47.68
CA ILE A 48 24.94 -55.57 46.36
C ILE A 48 25.89 -56.76 46.45
N ALA A 49 25.77 -57.71 45.53
CA ALA A 49 26.68 -58.86 45.49
C ALA A 49 28.02 -58.48 44.83
N GLU A 50 29.09 -59.15 45.23
CA GLU A 50 30.40 -59.02 44.58
C GLU A 50 30.31 -59.39 43.09
N GLY A 51 30.74 -58.47 42.23
CA GLY A 51 30.66 -58.61 40.77
C GLY A 51 29.23 -58.47 40.21
N ALA A 52 28.32 -57.79 40.93
CA ALA A 52 26.97 -57.53 40.41
C ALA A 52 27.00 -56.52 39.25
N VAL A 53 26.29 -56.83 38.17
CA VAL A 53 25.97 -55.87 37.11
C VAL A 53 24.55 -55.35 37.35
N VAL A 54 24.37 -54.03 37.37
CA VAL A 54 23.09 -53.37 37.70
C VAL A 54 22.71 -52.38 36.61
N THR A 55 21.48 -52.52 36.08
CA THR A 55 20.90 -51.65 35.05
C THR A 55 20.15 -50.44 35.64
N SER A 56 19.74 -50.55 36.91
CA SER A 56 19.18 -49.44 37.70
C SER A 56 20.19 -49.10 38.81
N PRO A 57 20.85 -47.93 38.79
CA PRO A 57 21.84 -47.56 39.78
C PRO A 57 21.26 -47.57 41.21
N PRO A 58 21.86 -48.28 42.18
CA PRO A 58 21.34 -48.34 43.54
C PRO A 58 21.53 -46.99 44.22
N THR A 59 20.45 -46.40 44.75
CA THR A 59 20.51 -45.15 45.52
C THR A 59 20.97 -45.35 46.97
N THR A 60 20.94 -46.59 47.46
CA THR A 60 21.36 -46.95 48.82
C THR A 60 22.05 -48.30 48.81
N TYR A 61 23.22 -48.39 49.45
CA TYR A 61 23.88 -49.64 49.80
C TYR A 61 23.62 -49.99 51.27
N ILE A 62 23.40 -51.27 51.58
CA ILE A 62 23.14 -51.75 52.94
C ILE A 62 24.08 -52.91 53.26
N ALA A 63 24.83 -52.79 54.36
CA ALA A 63 25.62 -53.86 54.94
C ALA A 63 25.15 -54.17 56.36
N LYS A 64 25.06 -55.45 56.72
CA LYS A 64 24.59 -55.92 58.02
C LYS A 64 25.70 -56.59 58.81
N PHE A 65 25.73 -56.36 60.12
CA PHE A 65 26.75 -56.87 61.02
C PHE A 65 26.20 -57.92 61.99
N ASP A 66 27.04 -58.84 62.46
CA ASP A 66 26.68 -59.84 63.47
C ASP A 66 26.54 -59.27 64.88
N GLU A 67 27.25 -58.18 65.19
CA GLU A 67 27.21 -57.47 66.48
C GLU A 67 27.00 -55.94 66.33
N ASP A 68 27.01 -55.21 67.46
CA ASP A 68 26.63 -53.78 67.51
C ASP A 68 27.86 -52.84 67.37
N LEU A 69 27.86 -51.98 66.35
CA LEU A 69 28.94 -51.02 66.08
C LEU A 69 28.94 -49.80 67.02
N ASP A 70 30.12 -49.19 67.21
CA ASP A 70 30.24 -47.86 67.85
C ASP A 70 29.88 -46.74 66.86
N ALA A 71 28.58 -46.49 66.70
CA ALA A 71 28.08 -45.42 65.86
C ALA A 71 28.46 -43.99 66.33
N SER A 72 29.16 -43.83 67.47
CA SER A 72 29.68 -42.52 67.89
C SER A 72 30.98 -42.12 67.20
N GLN A 73 31.64 -43.06 66.52
CA GLN A 73 32.87 -42.82 65.74
C GLN A 73 32.66 -42.86 64.23
N LEU A 74 31.49 -43.30 63.75
CA LEU A 74 31.21 -43.41 62.31
C LEU A 74 31.10 -42.03 61.63
N ASP A 75 31.89 -41.80 60.59
CA ASP A 75 31.77 -40.66 59.67
C ASP A 75 31.89 -41.05 58.18
N LEU A 76 31.65 -40.10 57.26
CA LEU A 76 31.60 -40.37 55.81
C LEU A 76 32.93 -40.88 55.23
N GLN A 77 34.06 -40.69 55.91
CA GLN A 77 35.38 -41.19 55.48
C GLN A 77 35.56 -42.70 55.72
N ASP A 78 34.70 -43.31 56.54
CA ASP A 78 34.72 -44.75 56.84
C ASP A 78 34.20 -45.59 55.69
N VAL A 79 33.64 -44.95 54.67
CA VAL A 79 33.24 -45.58 53.41
C VAL A 79 33.95 -44.88 52.26
N ALA A 80 34.66 -45.65 51.44
CA ALA A 80 35.09 -45.19 50.13
C ALA A 80 34.13 -45.72 49.07
N LEU A 81 33.85 -44.91 48.05
CA LEU A 81 33.32 -45.36 46.77
C LEU A 81 34.28 -44.82 45.71
N VAL A 82 34.77 -45.67 44.82
CA VAL A 82 35.64 -45.27 43.71
C VAL A 82 35.08 -45.78 42.38
N ASP A 83 35.34 -45.04 41.31
CA ASP A 83 35.04 -45.46 39.93
C ASP A 83 36.12 -46.41 39.37
N GLY A 84 35.90 -46.93 38.17
CA GLY A 84 36.86 -47.78 37.44
C GLY A 84 38.18 -47.10 37.06
N ASN A 85 38.30 -45.78 37.21
CA ASN A 85 39.56 -45.04 37.09
C ASN A 85 40.26 -44.84 38.45
N ASN A 86 39.72 -45.44 39.52
CA ASN A 86 40.15 -45.32 40.91
C ASN A 86 39.98 -43.90 41.49
N ALA A 87 39.06 -43.09 40.93
CA ALA A 87 38.71 -41.76 41.43
C ALA A 87 37.59 -41.83 42.48
N GLU A 88 37.70 -41.05 43.55
CA GLU A 88 36.77 -41.06 44.68
C GLU A 88 35.44 -40.37 44.34
N VAL A 89 34.34 -41.11 44.52
CA VAL A 89 32.96 -40.68 44.25
C VAL A 89 32.28 -40.37 45.61
N PRO A 90 31.92 -39.12 45.90
CA PRO A 90 31.38 -38.76 47.22
C PRO A 90 30.06 -39.46 47.53
N ILE A 91 29.97 -40.14 48.68
CA ILE A 91 28.72 -40.68 49.20
C ILE A 91 27.84 -39.58 49.81
N ASN A 92 26.53 -39.72 49.70
CA ASN A 92 25.55 -38.75 50.17
C ASN A 92 25.28 -38.81 51.68
N GLN A 93 25.35 -40.02 52.25
CA GLN A 93 24.91 -40.26 53.63
C GLN A 93 25.51 -41.54 54.20
N LEU A 94 25.71 -41.57 55.52
CA LEU A 94 25.99 -42.78 56.30
C LEU A 94 25.07 -42.80 57.53
N ILE A 95 24.31 -43.88 57.72
CA ILE A 95 23.47 -44.13 58.90
C ILE A 95 23.77 -45.52 59.44
N TYR A 96 23.82 -45.67 60.77
CA TYR A 96 23.76 -46.97 61.44
C TYR A 96 22.42 -47.16 62.16
N ASP A 97 21.71 -48.24 61.85
CA ASP A 97 20.49 -48.67 62.56
C ASP A 97 20.80 -49.81 63.54
N PHE A 98 20.82 -49.46 64.83
CA PHE A 98 20.98 -50.39 65.95
C PHE A 98 19.92 -51.51 66.01
N ALA A 99 18.71 -51.29 65.48
CA ALA A 99 17.64 -52.30 65.56
C ALA A 99 17.82 -53.44 64.56
N SER A 100 18.42 -53.15 63.39
CA SER A 100 18.71 -54.12 62.33
C SER A 100 20.18 -54.52 62.22
N ARG A 101 21.08 -53.82 62.93
CA ARG A 101 22.55 -53.90 62.80
C ARG A 101 23.02 -53.62 61.39
N THR A 102 22.45 -52.60 60.75
CA THR A 102 22.82 -52.23 59.38
C THR A 102 23.49 -50.87 59.30
N ILE A 103 24.55 -50.79 58.51
CA ILE A 103 24.99 -49.55 57.89
C ILE A 103 24.18 -49.35 56.60
N GLN A 104 23.64 -48.15 56.43
CA GLN A 104 23.03 -47.67 55.19
C GLN A 104 23.91 -46.54 54.64
N VAL A 105 24.41 -46.72 53.41
CA VAL A 105 25.18 -45.72 52.67
C VAL A 105 24.29 -45.16 51.58
N GLY A 106 24.03 -43.85 51.61
CA GLY A 106 23.36 -43.15 50.51
C GLY A 106 24.35 -42.95 49.36
N LEU A 107 24.04 -43.50 48.19
CA LEU A 107 24.88 -43.38 46.99
C LEU A 107 24.40 -42.18 46.13
N PRO A 108 25.29 -41.50 45.39
CA PRO A 108 24.88 -40.52 44.39
C PRO A 108 24.29 -41.22 43.15
N SER A 109 23.82 -40.42 42.18
CA SER A 109 23.56 -40.96 40.84
C SER A 109 24.88 -41.46 40.26
N LEU A 110 24.94 -42.74 39.90
CA LEU A 110 26.12 -43.37 39.32
C LEU A 110 25.92 -43.52 37.80
N PRO A 111 26.74 -42.86 36.97
CA PRO A 111 26.80 -43.13 35.54
C PRO A 111 27.16 -44.61 35.23
N PRO A 112 26.97 -45.08 33.99
CA PRO A 112 27.53 -46.36 33.56
C PRO A 112 29.05 -46.43 33.79
N GLY A 113 29.52 -47.54 34.37
CA GLY A 113 30.92 -47.75 34.75
C GLY A 113 31.11 -48.78 35.86
N GLU A 114 32.36 -49.17 36.08
CA GLU A 114 32.76 -50.02 37.21
C GLU A 114 32.88 -49.19 38.51
N TYR A 115 32.54 -49.79 39.65
CA TYR A 115 32.64 -49.19 40.98
C TYR A 115 33.16 -50.18 42.03
N GLU A 116 33.99 -49.70 42.95
CA GLU A 116 34.34 -50.40 44.20
C GLU A 116 33.82 -49.59 45.40
N LEU A 117 33.04 -50.21 46.28
CA LEU A 117 32.62 -49.65 47.57
C LEU A 117 33.33 -50.38 48.70
N THR A 118 34.06 -49.63 49.53
CA THR A 118 34.88 -50.14 50.63
C THR A 118 34.39 -49.61 51.97
N LEU A 119 34.07 -50.51 52.90
CA LEU A 119 33.85 -50.23 54.32
C LEU A 119 35.19 -50.38 55.07
N ARG A 120 35.72 -49.28 55.60
CA ARG A 120 37.07 -49.21 56.16
C ARG A 120 37.14 -49.72 57.59
N SER A 121 38.13 -50.55 57.88
CA SER A 121 38.40 -51.12 59.19
C SER A 121 39.46 -50.32 59.94
N GLY A 122 39.20 -50.04 61.22
CA GLY A 122 40.23 -49.52 62.11
C GLY A 122 39.70 -48.90 63.40
N ILE A 123 40.62 -48.64 64.33
CA ILE A 123 40.36 -48.01 65.65
C ILE A 123 39.93 -46.53 65.60
N ALA A 124 39.74 -46.01 64.40
CA ALA A 124 39.27 -44.65 64.08
C ALA A 124 38.38 -44.68 62.83
N ALA A 125 37.76 -45.84 62.57
CA ALA A 125 36.81 -46.13 61.50
C ALA A 125 35.81 -47.18 62.03
N ILE A 126 35.38 -48.16 61.24
CA ILE A 126 34.39 -49.15 61.68
C ILE A 126 34.97 -50.10 62.74
N GLN A 127 34.37 -50.05 63.93
CA GLN A 127 34.68 -50.88 65.10
C GLN A 127 33.41 -51.15 65.94
N ASP A 128 33.48 -52.14 66.83
CA ASP A 128 32.46 -52.40 67.85
C ASP A 128 32.50 -51.42 69.03
N LEU A 129 31.56 -51.57 69.97
CA LEU A 129 31.47 -50.80 71.22
C LEU A 129 32.62 -51.05 72.23
N ALA A 130 33.50 -52.03 71.98
CA ALA A 130 34.67 -52.35 72.79
C ALA A 130 35.99 -51.84 72.17
N GLY A 131 35.97 -51.40 70.92
CA GLY A 131 37.11 -50.91 70.15
C GLY A 131 37.84 -51.98 69.33
N ASN A 132 37.21 -53.12 69.03
CA ASN A 132 37.74 -54.09 68.07
C ASN A 132 37.31 -53.66 66.65
N ALA A 133 38.30 -53.54 65.76
CA ALA A 133 38.09 -53.12 64.38
C ALA A 133 37.41 -54.21 63.54
N LEU A 134 36.66 -53.80 62.50
CA LEU A 134 36.01 -54.67 61.51
C LEU A 134 36.97 -55.78 60.99
N ASP A 135 36.50 -57.02 61.04
CA ASP A 135 37.10 -58.23 60.45
C ASP A 135 36.49 -58.37 59.03
N GLY A 136 36.96 -57.51 58.11
CA GLY A 136 36.27 -57.17 56.86
C GLY A 136 36.80 -57.84 55.60
N GLU A 137 38.00 -58.41 55.63
CA GLU A 137 38.68 -58.91 54.44
C GLU A 137 38.01 -60.16 53.84
N SER A 138 38.00 -60.25 52.52
CA SER A 138 37.27 -61.31 51.82
C SER A 138 37.99 -62.67 51.83
N GLN A 139 37.27 -63.72 52.23
CA GLN A 139 37.71 -65.13 52.13
C GLN A 139 37.49 -65.76 50.73
N GLY A 140 37.14 -64.97 49.72
CA GLY A 140 36.92 -65.41 48.33
C GLY A 140 35.68 -64.77 47.68
N LEU A 141 35.30 -65.23 46.48
CA LEU A 141 34.27 -64.60 45.62
C LEU A 141 32.85 -64.49 46.23
N THR A 142 32.60 -64.99 47.43
CA THR A 142 31.35 -64.80 48.19
C THR A 142 31.65 -64.57 49.68
N GLY A 143 32.65 -63.75 49.99
CA GLY A 143 33.27 -63.59 51.32
C GLY A 143 32.39 -62.98 52.42
N ILE A 144 31.24 -63.58 52.67
CA ILE A 144 30.27 -63.23 53.71
C ILE A 144 29.93 -64.53 54.49
N PRO A 145 30.06 -64.56 55.84
CA PRO A 145 30.59 -63.52 56.71
C PRO A 145 32.02 -63.11 56.35
N SER A 146 32.31 -61.80 56.39
CA SER A 146 33.63 -61.23 56.11
C SER A 146 34.68 -61.69 57.11
N GLY A 147 35.97 -61.61 56.79
CA GLY A 147 37.06 -61.77 57.75
C GLY A 147 37.52 -63.21 58.06
N ASP A 148 38.76 -63.32 58.54
CA ASP A 148 39.43 -64.57 58.97
C ASP A 148 39.27 -64.88 60.47
N GLY A 149 38.71 -63.94 61.24
CA GLY A 149 38.57 -63.99 62.69
C GLY A 149 39.69 -63.26 63.45
N ILE A 150 40.40 -62.34 62.79
CA ILE A 150 41.44 -61.49 63.37
C ILE A 150 41.06 -60.01 63.10
N PRO A 151 40.90 -59.16 64.14
CA PRO A 151 40.49 -57.78 63.95
C PRO A 151 41.37 -56.98 62.96
N GLY A 152 40.74 -56.35 61.98
CA GLY A 152 41.38 -55.55 60.92
C GLY A 152 41.03 -56.05 59.52
N GLY A 153 41.17 -55.18 58.51
CA GLY A 153 40.91 -55.52 57.11
C GLY A 153 39.61 -54.92 56.59
N ASP A 154 39.68 -54.23 55.45
CA ASP A 154 38.54 -53.53 54.86
C ASP A 154 37.61 -54.51 54.11
N PHE A 155 36.31 -54.25 54.14
CA PHE A 155 35.32 -54.98 53.34
C PHE A 155 35.00 -54.19 52.06
N SER A 156 35.48 -54.68 50.91
CA SER A 156 35.15 -54.12 49.60
C SER A 156 34.17 -54.98 48.82
N ILE A 157 33.35 -54.33 47.98
CA ILE A 157 32.56 -54.95 46.92
C ILE A 157 32.74 -54.21 45.59
N HIS A 158 32.83 -54.97 44.49
CA HIS A 158 32.85 -54.47 43.12
C HIS A 158 31.48 -54.64 42.47
N PHE A 159 31.02 -53.65 41.71
CA PHE A 159 29.81 -53.75 40.90
C PHE A 159 29.90 -52.83 39.67
N SER A 160 29.21 -53.22 38.60
CA SER A 160 29.19 -52.50 37.32
C SER A 160 27.81 -51.89 37.12
N VAL A 161 27.72 -50.59 36.86
CA VAL A 161 26.51 -49.95 36.37
C VAL A 161 26.56 -49.98 34.85
N ILE A 162 25.50 -50.42 34.20
CA ILE A 162 25.34 -50.35 32.74
C ILE A 162 24.08 -49.55 32.40
N GLU A 163 24.02 -48.99 31.19
CA GLU A 163 22.80 -48.33 30.73
C GLU A 163 21.67 -49.35 30.54
N ALA A 164 20.44 -48.92 30.80
CA ALA A 164 19.25 -49.71 30.53
C ALA A 164 18.89 -49.58 29.04
N PHE A 165 18.87 -50.71 28.32
CA PHE A 165 18.46 -50.83 26.94
C PHE A 165 16.97 -50.46 26.82
N ARG A 166 16.68 -49.36 26.14
CA ARG A 166 15.34 -48.78 26.01
C ARG A 166 15.23 -48.03 24.68
N VAL A 167 14.00 -47.73 24.26
CA VAL A 167 13.76 -46.80 23.17
C VAL A 167 14.06 -45.37 23.65
N VAL A 168 14.82 -44.61 22.87
CA VAL A 168 15.16 -43.20 23.14
C VAL A 168 14.39 -42.22 22.24
N ALA A 169 13.99 -42.64 21.04
CA ALA A 169 13.12 -41.88 20.14
C ALA A 169 12.26 -42.80 19.27
N SER A 170 11.17 -42.27 18.71
CA SER A 170 10.30 -42.97 17.76
C SER A 170 9.84 -42.05 16.63
N ASP A 171 9.58 -42.66 15.47
CA ASP A 171 9.01 -42.03 14.29
C ASP A 171 7.91 -42.96 13.71
N PRO A 172 6.62 -42.55 13.67
CA PRO A 172 6.09 -41.27 14.15
C PRO A 172 6.31 -41.07 15.65
N ALA A 173 6.51 -39.81 16.04
CA ALA A 173 6.65 -39.43 17.44
C ALA A 173 5.33 -39.63 18.23
N ASP A 174 5.44 -39.83 19.54
CA ASP A 174 4.27 -39.99 20.41
C ASP A 174 3.34 -38.76 20.38
N ALA A 175 2.03 -39.02 20.35
CA ALA A 175 0.94 -38.08 20.16
C ALA A 175 0.95 -37.26 18.85
N SER A 176 1.67 -37.71 17.81
CA SER A 176 1.61 -37.07 16.48
C SER A 176 0.25 -37.24 15.80
N LEU A 177 -0.11 -36.25 14.97
CA LEU A 177 -1.28 -36.23 14.10
C LEU A 177 -0.76 -36.12 12.66
N LEU A 178 -1.27 -36.95 11.74
CA LEU A 178 -0.64 -37.22 10.44
C LEU A 178 -1.66 -37.19 9.30
N THR A 179 -1.43 -36.34 8.29
CA THR A 179 -2.20 -36.27 7.03
C THR A 179 -2.01 -37.50 6.12
N VAL A 180 -1.01 -38.35 6.41
CA VAL A 180 -0.70 -39.55 5.64
C VAL A 180 -0.45 -40.73 6.57
N ALA A 181 -1.10 -41.86 6.30
CA ALA A 181 -0.88 -43.11 7.02
C ALA A 181 0.61 -43.55 6.96
N PRO A 182 1.32 -43.66 8.09
CA PRO A 182 2.74 -44.01 8.11
C PRO A 182 2.94 -45.47 7.69
N SER A 183 3.88 -45.69 6.76
CA SER A 183 4.21 -47.04 6.27
C SER A 183 5.12 -47.85 7.20
N SER A 184 5.63 -47.24 8.27
CA SER A 184 6.45 -47.89 9.28
C SER A 184 6.42 -47.15 10.61
N VAL A 185 6.77 -47.85 11.69
CA VAL A 185 7.23 -47.26 12.95
C VAL A 185 8.72 -47.56 13.09
N THR A 186 9.52 -46.53 13.28
CA THR A 186 10.96 -46.62 13.55
C THR A 186 11.20 -46.32 15.02
N LEU A 187 12.00 -47.15 15.69
CA LEU A 187 12.40 -47.00 17.09
C LEU A 187 13.93 -46.91 17.16
N ASP A 188 14.42 -45.86 17.79
CA ASP A 188 15.85 -45.66 18.11
C ASP A 188 16.10 -46.15 19.54
N PHE A 189 17.20 -46.87 19.78
CA PHE A 189 17.50 -47.52 21.06
C PHE A 189 18.76 -46.95 21.73
N SER A 190 18.86 -47.07 23.05
CA SER A 190 20.03 -46.57 23.81
C SER A 190 21.32 -47.37 23.66
N ASP A 191 21.29 -48.53 23.00
CA ASP A 191 22.47 -49.36 22.71
C ASP A 191 22.21 -50.26 21.47
N ALA A 192 23.26 -50.89 20.95
CA ALA A 192 23.23 -51.66 19.72
C ALA A 192 22.41 -52.96 19.87
N VAL A 193 21.44 -53.13 18.98
CA VAL A 193 20.46 -54.24 18.96
C VAL A 193 21.09 -55.55 18.47
N ASP A 194 20.78 -56.68 19.11
CA ASP A 194 21.04 -58.01 18.54
C ASP A 194 20.06 -58.27 17.39
N GLN A 195 20.57 -58.20 16.16
CA GLN A 195 19.81 -58.52 14.94
C GLN A 195 19.16 -59.91 14.96
N GLY A 196 19.69 -60.86 15.75
CA GLY A 196 19.15 -62.20 15.95
C GLY A 196 17.91 -62.25 16.85
N SER A 197 17.63 -61.19 17.61
CA SER A 197 16.46 -61.08 18.48
C SER A 197 15.21 -60.57 17.75
N LEU A 198 15.40 -59.79 16.67
CA LEU A 198 14.33 -59.05 15.97
C LEU A 198 13.34 -59.94 15.19
N ALA A 199 12.05 -59.70 15.40
CA ALA A 199 10.94 -60.21 14.61
C ALA A 199 9.84 -59.14 14.39
N PRO A 200 9.06 -59.20 13.29
CA PRO A 200 7.96 -58.26 13.05
C PRO A 200 6.82 -58.32 14.08
N THR A 201 6.83 -59.33 14.97
CA THR A 201 5.86 -59.50 16.06
C THR A 201 6.25 -58.79 17.35
N ASP A 202 7.43 -58.18 17.42
CA ASP A 202 7.95 -57.56 18.65
C ASP A 202 7.26 -56.23 18.91
N LEU A 203 6.90 -55.50 17.84
CA LEU A 203 6.02 -54.34 17.91
C LEU A 203 4.55 -54.78 17.84
N VAL A 204 3.78 -54.40 18.86
CA VAL A 204 2.33 -54.65 18.96
C VAL A 204 1.60 -53.36 18.57
N VAL A 205 0.87 -53.37 17.45
CA VAL A 205 0.06 -52.22 17.01
C VAL A 205 -1.44 -52.52 17.16
N ASP A 206 -2.19 -51.59 17.75
CA ASP A 206 -3.61 -51.68 18.07
C ASP A 206 -4.00 -52.94 18.85
N GLY A 207 -3.23 -53.25 19.90
CA GLY A 207 -3.40 -54.46 20.70
C GLY A 207 -3.15 -55.76 19.92
N GLY A 208 -2.42 -55.68 18.81
CA GLY A 208 -2.10 -56.79 17.90
C GLY A 208 -3.11 -57.00 16.78
N ALA A 209 -4.01 -56.05 16.54
CA ALA A 209 -4.87 -56.06 15.35
C ALA A 209 -4.08 -55.76 14.06
N VAL A 210 -3.06 -54.91 14.18
CA VAL A 210 -2.07 -54.62 13.14
C VAL A 210 -0.77 -55.34 13.49
N VAL A 211 -0.14 -55.98 12.50
CA VAL A 211 1.11 -56.73 12.65
C VAL A 211 2.08 -56.25 11.58
N ALA A 212 3.30 -55.89 11.98
CA ALA A 212 4.31 -55.47 11.02
C ALA A 212 4.61 -56.58 10.01
N THR A 213 4.76 -56.20 8.75
CA THR A 213 5.02 -57.12 7.64
C THR A 213 6.49 -57.51 7.55
N GLN A 214 7.38 -56.62 8.02
CA GLN A 214 8.82 -56.77 8.02
C GLN A 214 9.42 -55.97 9.18
N VAL A 215 10.61 -56.39 9.66
CA VAL A 215 11.46 -55.61 10.55
C VAL A 215 12.83 -55.46 9.89
N GLU A 216 13.42 -54.27 9.99
CA GLU A 216 14.72 -53.92 9.42
C GLU A 216 15.56 -53.21 10.47
N LEU A 217 16.81 -53.64 10.64
CA LEU A 217 17.81 -52.91 11.41
C LEU A 217 18.52 -51.95 10.45
N LEU A 218 18.39 -50.63 10.67
CA LEU A 218 18.87 -49.59 9.75
C LEU A 218 20.35 -49.28 9.98
N ASP A 219 20.76 -49.18 11.24
CA ASP A 219 22.14 -49.02 11.70
C ASP A 219 22.40 -49.91 12.94
N ALA A 220 23.06 -49.44 13.99
CA ALA A 220 23.38 -50.29 15.14
C ALA A 220 22.22 -50.38 16.14
N ASP A 221 21.51 -49.27 16.30
CA ASP A 221 20.56 -48.93 17.34
C ASP A 221 19.15 -48.62 16.78
N THR A 222 19.01 -48.27 15.51
CA THR A 222 17.72 -47.92 14.89
C THR A 222 17.03 -49.09 14.21
N VAL A 223 15.80 -49.41 14.63
CA VAL A 223 14.97 -50.51 14.11
C VAL A 223 13.68 -49.97 13.47
N ARG A 224 13.42 -50.34 12.21
CA ARG A 224 12.19 -50.02 11.47
C ARG A 224 11.26 -51.22 11.34
N PHE A 225 10.03 -51.07 11.82
CA PHE A 225 8.92 -52.01 11.65
C PHE A 225 8.01 -51.54 10.52
N VAL A 226 7.97 -52.27 9.41
CA VAL A 226 7.16 -51.91 8.22
C VAL A 226 5.71 -52.34 8.44
N LEU A 227 4.80 -51.39 8.48
CA LEU A 227 3.38 -51.61 8.72
C LEU A 227 2.61 -51.93 7.43
N PRO A 228 1.48 -52.67 7.49
CA PRO A 228 0.49 -52.66 6.42
C PRO A 228 -0.19 -51.28 6.35
N ALA A 229 -0.95 -51.03 5.27
CA ALA A 229 -1.77 -49.82 5.18
C ALA A 229 -2.72 -49.71 6.38
N LEU A 230 -2.69 -48.54 7.02
CA LEU A 230 -3.56 -48.17 8.15
C LEU A 230 -4.82 -47.48 7.61
N ALA A 231 -5.78 -47.23 8.51
CA ALA A 231 -7.00 -46.50 8.23
C ALA A 231 -7.16 -45.40 9.28
N ASP A 232 -7.88 -44.34 8.94
CA ASP A 232 -7.93 -43.13 9.76
C ASP A 232 -8.45 -43.38 11.19
N GLY A 233 -7.86 -42.66 12.14
CA GLY A 233 -8.09 -42.77 13.57
C GLY A 233 -6.81 -42.92 14.39
N LEU A 234 -7.02 -43.07 15.70
CA LEU A 234 -5.95 -43.25 16.69
C LEU A 234 -5.36 -44.66 16.61
N HIS A 235 -4.06 -44.73 16.33
CA HIS A 235 -3.25 -45.94 16.41
C HIS A 235 -2.38 -45.93 17.65
N GLN A 236 -2.24 -47.09 18.30
CA GLN A 236 -1.37 -47.27 19.47
C GLN A 236 -0.34 -48.34 19.18
N PHE A 237 0.93 -48.07 19.48
CA PHE A 237 2.02 -49.03 19.32
C PHE A 237 2.75 -49.25 20.65
N GLU A 238 3.06 -50.52 20.94
CA GLU A 238 3.75 -50.96 22.14
C GLU A 238 4.92 -51.88 21.75
N LEU A 239 6.10 -51.62 22.30
CA LEU A 239 7.22 -52.54 22.35
C LEU A 239 7.25 -53.14 23.77
N PRO A 240 6.80 -54.39 23.98
CA PRO A 240 6.78 -54.99 25.31
C PRO A 240 8.19 -55.14 25.91
N ALA A 241 8.29 -55.13 27.24
CA ALA A 241 9.58 -55.34 27.91
C ALA A 241 10.17 -56.72 27.58
N GLY A 242 11.43 -56.73 27.14
CA GLY A 242 12.16 -57.94 26.73
C GLY A 242 11.67 -58.60 25.45
N ALA A 243 11.02 -57.85 24.57
CA ALA A 243 10.72 -58.28 23.20
C ALA A 243 12.00 -58.35 22.33
N VAL A 244 12.91 -57.39 22.52
CA VAL A 244 14.18 -57.22 21.79
C VAL A 244 15.35 -57.31 22.78
N LEU A 245 16.51 -57.77 22.28
CA LEU A 245 17.76 -57.85 23.05
C LEU A 245 18.84 -56.93 22.46
N ASP A 246 19.74 -56.44 23.31
CA ASP A 246 21.01 -55.86 22.88
C ASP A 246 22.06 -56.95 22.58
N ASN A 247 23.23 -56.54 22.09
CA ASN A 247 24.33 -57.46 21.76
C ASN A 247 24.98 -58.16 22.98
N ASP A 248 24.75 -57.67 24.21
CA ASP A 248 25.22 -58.29 25.46
C ASP A 248 24.14 -59.17 26.12
N GLY A 249 22.93 -59.22 25.56
CA GLY A 249 21.80 -60.04 26.00
C GLY A 249 20.90 -59.38 27.05
N GLN A 250 20.98 -58.06 27.24
CA GLN A 250 20.04 -57.29 28.04
C GLN A 250 18.67 -57.23 27.36
N GLN A 251 17.60 -57.08 28.15
CA GLN A 251 16.23 -56.98 27.66
C GLN A 251 15.77 -55.53 27.59
N ASN A 252 15.05 -55.16 26.53
CA ASN A 252 14.54 -53.79 26.42
C ASN A 252 13.53 -53.46 27.53
N GLU A 253 13.51 -52.21 27.99
CA GLU A 253 12.38 -51.67 28.75
C GLU A 253 11.12 -51.56 27.88
N ALA A 254 9.94 -51.61 28.50
CA ALA A 254 8.68 -51.43 27.78
C ALA A 254 8.57 -49.99 27.26
N TYR A 255 8.20 -49.83 25.99
CA TYR A 255 7.93 -48.54 25.37
C TYR A 255 6.55 -48.56 24.72
N ALA A 256 5.86 -47.43 24.75
CA ALA A 256 4.59 -47.27 24.06
C ALA A 256 4.45 -45.83 23.56
N GLY A 257 3.79 -45.69 22.42
CA GLY A 257 3.39 -44.40 21.85
C GLY A 257 2.09 -44.53 21.08
N ALA A 258 1.54 -43.40 20.67
CA ALA A 258 0.38 -43.33 19.80
C ALA A 258 0.55 -42.26 18.74
N PHE A 259 -0.14 -42.43 17.61
CA PHE A 259 -0.31 -41.39 16.60
C PHE A 259 -1.73 -41.48 16.04
N THR A 260 -2.25 -40.38 15.52
CA THR A 260 -3.56 -40.34 14.86
C THR A 260 -3.32 -40.11 13.37
N VAL A 261 -3.92 -40.94 12.53
CA VAL A 261 -3.96 -40.73 11.08
C VAL A 261 -5.28 -40.05 10.75
N ASP A 262 -5.21 -38.95 10.00
CA ASP A 262 -6.40 -38.25 9.51
C ASP A 262 -6.16 -37.78 8.08
N THR A 263 -6.76 -38.46 7.11
CA THR A 263 -6.56 -38.19 5.66
C THR A 263 -7.76 -37.49 5.04
N VAL A 264 -8.76 -37.11 5.86
CA VAL A 264 -9.99 -36.48 5.41
C VAL A 264 -9.83 -34.97 5.48
N ALA A 265 -9.75 -34.34 4.31
CA ALA A 265 -9.79 -32.88 4.23
C ALA A 265 -11.15 -32.32 4.69
N PRO A 266 -11.14 -31.14 5.36
CA PRO A 266 -12.36 -30.44 5.70
C PRO A 266 -13.05 -29.95 4.42
N ARG A 267 -14.39 -29.95 4.43
CA ARG A 267 -15.25 -29.44 3.35
C ARG A 267 -16.23 -28.40 3.89
N VAL A 268 -16.69 -27.48 3.04
CA VAL A 268 -17.83 -26.62 3.35
C VAL A 268 -19.13 -27.41 3.15
N ASP A 269 -19.80 -27.75 4.25
CA ASP A 269 -21.08 -28.48 4.27
C ASP A 269 -22.26 -27.58 3.83
N SER A 270 -22.24 -26.29 4.22
CA SER A 270 -23.30 -25.32 3.88
C SER A 270 -22.89 -23.87 4.15
N THR A 271 -23.50 -22.94 3.40
CA THR A 271 -23.31 -21.49 3.50
C THR A 271 -24.61 -20.72 3.79
N SER A 272 -24.53 -19.47 4.28
CA SER A 272 -25.69 -18.56 4.46
C SER A 272 -26.28 -18.07 3.14
N VAL A 273 -25.45 -17.98 2.10
CA VAL A 273 -25.79 -17.54 0.74
C VAL A 273 -25.55 -18.70 -0.22
N ALA A 274 -26.48 -18.93 -1.15
CA ALA A 274 -26.36 -19.95 -2.19
C ALA A 274 -25.83 -19.36 -3.50
N GLU A 275 -25.18 -20.18 -4.32
CA GLU A 275 -24.71 -19.81 -5.66
C GLU A 275 -25.80 -19.12 -6.51
N GLY A 276 -25.44 -17.99 -7.11
CA GLY A 276 -26.33 -17.15 -7.92
C GLY A 276 -27.46 -16.47 -7.13
N SER A 277 -27.33 -16.34 -5.79
CA SER A 277 -28.26 -15.54 -4.98
C SER A 277 -28.21 -14.08 -5.38
N VAL A 278 -29.30 -13.36 -5.12
CA VAL A 278 -29.32 -11.89 -5.22
C VAL A 278 -29.70 -11.29 -3.88
N LEU A 279 -28.80 -10.47 -3.36
CA LEU A 279 -28.88 -9.81 -2.06
C LEU A 279 -29.27 -8.32 -2.25
N VAL A 280 -29.51 -7.63 -1.13
CA VAL A 280 -29.80 -6.19 -1.12
C VAL A 280 -28.58 -5.45 -0.60
N ALA A 281 -28.25 -4.31 -1.20
CA ALA A 281 -27.11 -3.49 -0.80
C ALA A 281 -27.17 -3.06 0.68
N GLY A 282 -26.01 -3.04 1.35
CA GLY A 282 -25.84 -2.77 2.77
C GLY A 282 -24.96 -3.81 3.47
N ALA A 283 -25.02 -3.85 4.81
CA ALA A 283 -24.22 -4.77 5.61
C ALA A 283 -24.53 -6.24 5.29
N PHE A 284 -23.48 -7.04 5.11
CA PHE A 284 -23.56 -8.44 4.70
C PHE A 284 -22.86 -9.33 5.73
N GLN A 285 -23.45 -10.51 5.99
CA GLN A 285 -22.88 -11.53 6.87
C GLN A 285 -22.81 -12.86 6.14
N PHE A 286 -21.59 -13.33 5.90
CA PHE A 286 -21.31 -14.67 5.41
C PHE A 286 -21.16 -15.64 6.57
N ILE A 287 -21.74 -16.83 6.44
CA ILE A 287 -21.60 -17.92 7.41
C ILE A 287 -21.33 -19.21 6.64
N ALA A 288 -20.29 -19.95 7.01
CA ALA A 288 -19.98 -21.28 6.47
C ALA A 288 -19.91 -22.30 7.61
N THR A 289 -20.43 -23.51 7.38
CA THR A 289 -20.30 -24.66 8.31
C THR A 289 -19.49 -25.76 7.66
N PHE A 290 -18.57 -26.38 8.40
CA PHE A 290 -17.60 -27.35 7.89
C PHE A 290 -17.86 -28.79 8.36
N SER A 291 -17.40 -29.77 7.56
CA SER A 291 -17.51 -31.20 7.84
C SER A 291 -16.86 -31.63 9.17
N GLU A 292 -15.80 -30.93 9.58
CA GLU A 292 -15.00 -31.19 10.78
C GLU A 292 -14.32 -29.92 11.32
N PRO A 293 -13.63 -29.98 12.48
CA PRO A 293 -12.98 -28.82 13.06
C PRO A 293 -11.73 -28.38 12.27
N LEU A 294 -11.74 -27.11 11.83
CA LEU A 294 -10.58 -26.40 11.33
C LEU A 294 -9.55 -26.09 12.44
N ASP A 295 -8.29 -25.84 12.07
CA ASP A 295 -7.26 -25.33 12.96
C ASP A 295 -7.46 -23.82 13.23
N PRO A 296 -7.84 -23.38 14.44
CA PRO A 296 -8.06 -21.97 14.74
C PRO A 296 -6.77 -21.15 14.84
N THR A 297 -5.59 -21.74 14.66
CA THR A 297 -4.30 -21.05 14.74
C THR A 297 -3.78 -20.54 13.40
N THR A 298 -4.30 -21.02 12.28
CA THR A 298 -4.05 -20.48 10.93
C THR A 298 -5.19 -19.65 10.38
N LEU A 299 -6.32 -19.53 11.11
CA LEU A 299 -7.50 -18.82 10.64
C LEU A 299 -7.48 -17.32 10.97
N ASP A 300 -7.51 -16.46 9.96
CA ASP A 300 -7.71 -15.02 10.09
C ASP A 300 -8.58 -14.39 8.97
N ALA A 301 -8.64 -13.06 8.90
CA ALA A 301 -9.52 -12.34 7.99
C ALA A 301 -9.04 -12.34 6.52
N ALA A 302 -7.78 -12.66 6.24
CA ALA A 302 -7.25 -12.79 4.88
C ALA A 302 -7.70 -14.09 4.19
N ASP A 303 -8.08 -15.12 4.97
CA ASP A 303 -8.59 -16.40 4.44
C ASP A 303 -9.93 -16.29 3.71
N ILE A 304 -10.61 -15.14 3.83
CA ILE A 304 -11.84 -14.84 3.13
C ILE A 304 -11.70 -13.59 2.27
N VAL A 305 -11.75 -13.79 0.96
CA VAL A 305 -11.72 -12.71 -0.03
C VAL A 305 -13.13 -12.52 -0.58
N LEU A 306 -13.64 -11.29 -0.55
CA LEU A 306 -14.89 -10.92 -1.21
C LEU A 306 -14.60 -9.84 -2.24
N THR A 307 -14.81 -10.12 -3.52
CA THR A 307 -14.47 -9.20 -4.61
C THR A 307 -15.72 -8.90 -5.44
N GLY A 308 -16.04 -7.61 -5.59
CA GLY A 308 -17.01 -7.11 -6.57
C GLY A 308 -16.35 -6.94 -7.94
N ASN A 309 -17.04 -7.33 -9.00
CA ASN A 309 -16.59 -7.28 -10.40
C ASN A 309 -16.29 -5.85 -10.89
N VAL A 310 -16.84 -4.83 -10.23
CA VAL A 310 -16.66 -3.40 -10.53
C VAL A 310 -16.07 -2.68 -9.33
N THR A 311 -16.46 -3.05 -8.12
CA THR A 311 -16.12 -2.30 -6.90
C THR A 311 -14.92 -2.85 -6.12
N GLY A 312 -14.27 -3.91 -6.60
CA GLY A 312 -13.03 -4.43 -6.04
C GLY A 312 -13.22 -5.21 -4.75
N GLN A 313 -12.15 -5.36 -3.97
CA GLN A 313 -12.12 -6.22 -2.78
C GLN A 313 -12.75 -5.54 -1.55
N TYR A 314 -13.49 -6.32 -0.78
CA TYR A 314 -14.12 -5.96 0.49
C TYR A 314 -13.46 -6.75 1.62
N PRO A 315 -12.69 -6.11 2.51
CA PRO A 315 -12.16 -6.80 3.69
C PRO A 315 -13.30 -7.14 4.66
N ALA A 316 -13.19 -8.29 5.34
CA ALA A 316 -14.10 -8.67 6.40
C ALA A 316 -13.88 -7.76 7.63
N SER A 317 -14.91 -7.01 8.04
CA SER A 317 -14.83 -6.13 9.22
C SER A 317 -14.88 -6.91 10.54
N THR A 318 -15.43 -8.12 10.52
CA THR A 318 -15.18 -9.13 11.56
C THR A 318 -14.97 -10.51 10.93
N PHE A 319 -14.14 -11.32 11.55
CA PHE A 319 -13.92 -12.72 11.21
C PHE A 319 -13.87 -13.56 12.49
N THR A 320 -14.67 -14.62 12.56
CA THR A 320 -14.76 -15.48 13.74
C THR A 320 -15.03 -16.95 13.38
N TYR A 321 -14.47 -17.87 14.16
CA TYR A 321 -14.71 -19.31 14.03
C TYR A 321 -15.08 -19.94 15.39
N ASP A 322 -16.16 -20.73 15.41
CA ASP A 322 -16.62 -21.48 16.58
C ASP A 322 -16.40 -23.00 16.34
N GLU A 323 -15.36 -23.55 16.98
CA GLU A 323 -14.97 -24.98 16.90
C GLU A 323 -16.11 -25.93 17.32
N GLY A 324 -16.94 -25.53 18.29
CA GLY A 324 -18.03 -26.34 18.83
C GLY A 324 -19.21 -26.53 17.87
N THR A 325 -19.37 -25.60 16.92
CA THR A 325 -20.39 -25.61 15.87
C THR A 325 -19.78 -25.71 14.46
N ARG A 326 -18.44 -25.72 14.35
CA ARG A 326 -17.66 -25.73 13.10
C ARG A 326 -18.11 -24.66 12.13
N THR A 327 -18.37 -23.46 12.67
CA THR A 327 -19.00 -22.38 11.92
C THR A 327 -18.07 -21.18 11.87
N LEU A 328 -17.71 -20.77 10.67
CA LEU A 328 -17.03 -19.51 10.35
C LEU A 328 -18.10 -18.45 10.09
N THR A 329 -17.93 -17.25 10.64
CA THR A 329 -18.77 -16.09 10.38
C THR A 329 -17.88 -14.90 10.04
N ALA A 330 -18.15 -14.27 8.90
CA ALA A 330 -17.49 -13.05 8.45
C ALA A 330 -18.53 -11.96 8.19
N ASP A 331 -18.28 -10.76 8.70
CA ASP A 331 -19.13 -9.57 8.49
C ASP A 331 -18.45 -8.60 7.51
N PHE A 332 -19.25 -7.93 6.68
CA PHE A 332 -18.83 -6.89 5.75
C PHE A 332 -19.75 -5.67 5.91
N ASP A 333 -19.17 -4.49 6.13
CA ASP A 333 -19.91 -3.32 6.65
C ASP A 333 -20.97 -2.76 5.69
N ALA A 334 -20.67 -2.67 4.40
CA ALA A 334 -21.63 -2.31 3.36
C ALA A 334 -21.15 -2.75 1.97
N ILE A 335 -21.75 -3.81 1.41
CA ILE A 335 -21.58 -4.15 -0.01
C ILE A 335 -22.62 -3.39 -0.84
N VAL A 336 -22.23 -2.93 -2.03
CA VAL A 336 -23.07 -2.12 -2.93
C VAL A 336 -23.54 -2.97 -4.11
N GLU A 337 -24.26 -2.38 -5.06
CA GLU A 337 -24.72 -3.08 -6.26
C GLU A 337 -23.56 -3.50 -7.17
N ASP A 338 -23.36 -4.82 -7.28
CA ASP A 338 -22.33 -5.46 -8.12
C ASP A 338 -22.59 -6.98 -8.23
N ILE A 339 -21.82 -7.65 -9.08
CA ILE A 339 -21.64 -9.11 -9.08
C ILE A 339 -20.43 -9.43 -8.21
N TYR A 340 -20.59 -10.33 -7.24
CA TYR A 340 -19.58 -10.66 -6.24
C TYR A 340 -19.10 -12.10 -6.38
N THR A 341 -17.80 -12.28 -6.21
CA THR A 341 -17.12 -13.56 -5.99
C THR A 341 -16.59 -13.58 -4.56
N LEU A 342 -16.97 -14.59 -3.78
CA LEU A 342 -16.43 -14.85 -2.45
C LEU A 342 -15.57 -16.11 -2.51
N VAL A 343 -14.34 -16.03 -1.99
CA VAL A 343 -13.36 -17.12 -1.94
C VAL A 343 -13.00 -17.41 -0.49
N LEU A 344 -12.99 -18.68 -0.09
CA LEU A 344 -12.26 -19.14 1.10
C LEU A 344 -11.00 -19.86 0.64
N LEU A 345 -9.84 -19.36 1.07
CA LEU A 345 -8.52 -19.82 0.62
C LEU A 345 -8.13 -21.16 1.27
N SER A 346 -7.62 -22.08 0.47
CA SER A 346 -7.17 -23.42 0.88
C SER A 346 -5.64 -23.51 0.86
N GLY A 347 -5.02 -23.84 2.00
CA GLY A 347 -3.57 -23.98 2.06
C GLY A 347 -2.98 -24.17 3.45
N ASP A 348 -1.65 -24.29 3.49
CA ASP A 348 -0.88 -24.46 4.73
C ASP A 348 -0.93 -23.22 5.63
N ASP A 349 -1.02 -22.03 5.05
CA ASP A 349 -1.13 -20.75 5.76
C ASP A 349 -2.57 -20.19 5.74
N ALA A 350 -3.57 -21.04 5.42
CA ALA A 350 -4.98 -20.65 5.29
C ALA A 350 -5.95 -21.70 5.89
N VAL A 351 -7.10 -21.96 5.25
CA VAL A 351 -8.13 -22.90 5.76
C VAL A 351 -7.66 -24.36 5.64
N LYS A 352 -7.44 -24.98 6.80
CA LYS A 352 -7.10 -26.39 6.96
C LYS A 352 -7.62 -26.98 8.27
N ASP A 353 -7.56 -28.30 8.41
CA ASP A 353 -7.88 -28.99 9.67
C ASP A 353 -6.69 -29.03 10.66
N LEU A 354 -6.94 -29.55 11.86
CA LEU A 354 -5.93 -29.74 12.91
C LEU A 354 -4.81 -30.71 12.54
N ALA A 355 -4.99 -31.59 11.55
CA ALA A 355 -3.97 -32.51 11.05
C ALA A 355 -3.06 -31.86 10.01
N GLY A 356 -3.53 -30.79 9.35
CA GLY A 356 -2.87 -30.10 8.26
C GLY A 356 -3.41 -30.47 6.87
N ASN A 357 -4.60 -31.09 6.76
CA ASN A 357 -5.25 -31.25 5.45
C ASN A 357 -5.90 -29.92 5.06
N ALA A 358 -5.44 -29.33 3.95
CA ALA A 358 -6.06 -28.15 3.35
C ALA A 358 -7.51 -28.41 2.92
N LEU A 359 -8.34 -27.36 2.91
CA LEU A 359 -9.75 -27.39 2.51
C LEU A 359 -9.94 -28.09 1.15
N ASP A 360 -10.87 -29.05 1.07
CA ASP A 360 -11.39 -29.71 -0.15
C ASP A 360 -12.58 -28.84 -0.63
N GLY A 361 -12.23 -27.67 -1.17
CA GLY A 361 -13.11 -26.52 -1.30
C GLY A 361 -13.90 -26.45 -2.61
N GLU A 362 -13.52 -27.21 -3.64
CA GLU A 362 -14.09 -27.02 -4.98
C GLU A 362 -15.57 -27.43 -5.07
N PHE A 363 -16.21 -27.09 -6.19
CA PHE A 363 -17.64 -27.32 -6.42
C PHE A 363 -18.52 -26.55 -5.42
N GLN A 364 -19.76 -27.00 -5.22
CA GLN A 364 -20.78 -26.29 -4.45
C GLN A 364 -21.25 -27.14 -3.25
N PRO A 365 -21.62 -26.54 -2.11
CA PRO A 365 -21.78 -27.27 -0.85
C PRO A 365 -22.78 -28.46 -0.90
N PRO A 366 -22.44 -29.63 -0.35
CA PRO A 366 -21.15 -29.97 0.27
C PRO A 366 -20.03 -30.06 -0.78
N THR A 367 -18.91 -29.36 -0.52
CA THR A 367 -17.80 -29.18 -1.48
C THR A 367 -16.97 -30.45 -1.68
N GLY A 368 -15.99 -30.35 -2.58
CA GLY A 368 -14.86 -31.25 -2.69
C GLY A 368 -14.98 -32.38 -3.72
N ASP A 369 -13.85 -32.84 -4.23
CA ASP A 369 -13.73 -34.14 -4.93
C ASP A 369 -13.24 -35.28 -4.01
N GLY A 370 -12.79 -34.95 -2.80
CA GLY A 370 -12.24 -35.88 -1.82
C GLY A 370 -10.70 -35.90 -1.77
N LEU A 371 -10.04 -34.92 -2.36
CA LEU A 371 -8.61 -34.66 -2.24
C LEU A 371 -8.38 -33.34 -1.47
N PRO A 372 -7.36 -33.23 -0.59
CA PRO A 372 -7.05 -31.96 0.07
C PRO A 372 -6.56 -30.90 -0.92
N GLY A 373 -7.03 -29.66 -0.77
CA GLY A 373 -6.67 -28.51 -1.59
C GLY A 373 -7.84 -27.95 -2.40
N GLY A 374 -7.66 -26.74 -2.93
CA GLY A 374 -8.65 -26.05 -3.76
C GLY A 374 -9.58 -25.13 -2.96
N ASP A 375 -9.72 -23.91 -3.44
CA ASP A 375 -10.49 -22.87 -2.76
C ASP A 375 -12.01 -23.09 -2.91
N PHE A 376 -12.77 -22.63 -1.92
CA PHE A 376 -14.22 -22.58 -2.04
C PHE A 376 -14.64 -21.24 -2.66
N THR A 377 -15.20 -21.28 -3.87
CA THR A 377 -15.71 -20.11 -4.59
C THR A 377 -17.24 -20.05 -4.61
N LEU A 378 -17.82 -18.89 -4.30
CA LEU A 378 -19.25 -18.61 -4.31
C LEU A 378 -19.55 -17.31 -5.07
N HIS A 379 -20.41 -17.38 -6.07
CA HIS A 379 -20.87 -16.20 -6.82
C HIS A 379 -22.27 -15.78 -6.38
N PHE A 380 -22.49 -14.48 -6.22
CA PHE A 380 -23.80 -13.88 -6.00
C PHE A 380 -23.84 -12.47 -6.61
N SER A 381 -25.00 -11.82 -6.62
CA SER A 381 -25.07 -10.39 -6.95
C SER A 381 -25.79 -9.60 -5.86
N VAL A 382 -25.61 -8.29 -5.88
CA VAL A 382 -26.29 -7.34 -5.01
C VAL A 382 -27.08 -6.37 -5.90
N ASP A 383 -28.32 -6.11 -5.51
CA ASP A 383 -29.34 -5.39 -6.29
C ASP A 383 -29.86 -4.21 -5.44
N GLN A 384 -29.83 -2.99 -5.98
CA GLN A 384 -30.19 -1.78 -5.26
C GLN A 384 -31.70 -1.54 -5.30
N SER A 385 -32.39 -1.96 -4.22
CA SER A 385 -33.85 -1.92 -4.16
C SER A 385 -34.50 -0.53 -4.00
N GLU A 386 -33.73 0.52 -3.71
CA GLU A 386 -34.20 1.90 -3.51
C GLU A 386 -33.59 2.83 -4.58
N PRO A 387 -34.29 3.87 -5.07
CA PRO A 387 -33.77 4.67 -6.17
C PRO A 387 -32.47 5.42 -5.83
N THR A 388 -31.43 5.21 -6.63
CA THR A 388 -30.14 5.92 -6.54
C THR A 388 -30.37 7.42 -6.71
N GLN A 389 -29.86 8.26 -5.80
CA GLN A 389 -29.99 9.71 -5.94
C GLN A 389 -28.93 10.26 -6.89
N VAL A 390 -29.35 10.96 -7.94
CA VAL A 390 -28.44 11.60 -8.88
C VAL A 390 -28.01 12.95 -8.33
N ALA A 391 -26.74 13.06 -7.94
CA ALA A 391 -26.14 14.32 -7.53
C ALA A 391 -25.79 15.17 -8.77
N LEU A 392 -26.52 16.28 -8.96
CA LEU A 392 -26.28 17.24 -10.04
C LEU A 392 -25.40 18.39 -9.54
N VAL A 393 -24.24 18.58 -10.16
CA VAL A 393 -23.31 19.68 -9.86
C VAL A 393 -23.66 20.89 -10.73
N ARG A 394 -23.72 22.09 -10.14
CA ARG A 394 -23.92 23.37 -10.85
C ARG A 394 -22.75 23.62 -11.80
N GLN A 395 -23.03 24.06 -13.01
CA GLN A 395 -22.03 24.20 -14.06
C GLN A 395 -21.83 25.65 -14.49
N GLU A 396 -20.59 26.02 -14.82
CA GLU A 396 -20.20 27.39 -15.16
C GLU A 396 -20.87 27.89 -16.45
N PRO A 397 -21.11 29.21 -16.61
CA PRO A 397 -21.00 30.24 -15.58
C PRO A 397 -22.06 30.03 -14.48
N LEU A 398 -21.75 30.22 -13.19
CA LEU A 398 -22.66 29.91 -12.06
C LEU A 398 -24.08 30.53 -12.14
N GLY A 399 -24.31 31.53 -12.98
CA GLY A 399 -25.64 32.08 -13.28
C GLY A 399 -26.48 31.31 -14.32
N SER A 400 -25.96 30.22 -14.90
CA SER A 400 -26.56 29.52 -16.06
C SER A 400 -27.84 28.73 -15.78
N ARG A 401 -28.14 28.43 -14.51
CA ARG A 401 -29.11 27.39 -14.06
C ARG A 401 -28.84 25.98 -14.65
N VAL A 402 -27.68 25.74 -15.26
CA VAL A 402 -27.28 24.43 -15.76
C VAL A 402 -26.68 23.63 -14.61
N ALA A 403 -27.06 22.36 -14.51
CA ALA A 403 -26.49 21.41 -13.57
C ALA A 403 -26.37 20.05 -14.24
N ALA A 404 -25.32 19.29 -13.96
CA ALA A 404 -25.06 18.02 -14.62
C ALA A 404 -24.33 17.01 -13.71
N THR A 405 -24.41 15.74 -14.09
CA THR A 405 -23.58 14.64 -13.59
C THR A 405 -23.10 13.82 -14.78
N TRP A 406 -21.91 13.25 -14.68
CA TRP A 406 -21.18 12.66 -15.80
C TRP A 406 -20.60 11.30 -15.43
N ARG A 407 -20.65 10.36 -16.38
CA ARG A 407 -20.18 8.97 -16.27
C ARG A 407 -20.54 8.29 -14.94
N MET A 408 -21.75 8.52 -14.41
CA MET A 408 -22.25 7.80 -13.24
C MET A 408 -22.37 6.31 -13.61
N PRO A 409 -21.64 5.39 -12.96
CA PRO A 409 -21.70 3.97 -13.30
C PRO A 409 -23.04 3.35 -12.88
N GLY A 410 -23.44 2.30 -13.60
CA GLY A 410 -24.59 1.47 -13.28
C GLY A 410 -24.39 0.05 -13.80
N VAL A 411 -25.01 -0.93 -13.14
CA VAL A 411 -24.80 -2.36 -13.42
C VAL A 411 -26.15 -3.06 -13.54
N ILE A 412 -26.54 -3.42 -14.76
CA ILE A 412 -27.65 -4.34 -14.99
C ILE A 412 -27.13 -5.75 -14.73
N ASN A 413 -27.32 -6.27 -13.52
CA ASN A 413 -26.78 -7.58 -13.10
C ASN A 413 -27.32 -8.77 -13.92
N ARG A 414 -28.50 -8.64 -14.53
CA ARG A 414 -29.19 -9.73 -15.24
C ARG A 414 -30.28 -9.26 -16.19
N VAL A 415 -30.71 -10.14 -17.09
CA VAL A 415 -31.86 -9.91 -17.97
C VAL A 415 -33.14 -9.68 -17.16
N GLY A 416 -33.75 -8.50 -17.33
CA GLY A 416 -35.00 -8.12 -16.68
C GLY A 416 -34.83 -7.36 -15.36
N ASP A 417 -33.59 -7.12 -14.94
CA ASP A 417 -33.24 -6.14 -13.92
C ASP A 417 -33.62 -4.71 -14.33
N ALA A 418 -33.70 -3.78 -13.38
CA ALA A 418 -34.27 -2.45 -13.63
C ALA A 418 -33.95 -1.36 -12.60
N ASP A 419 -32.78 -0.76 -12.74
CA ASP A 419 -32.26 0.30 -11.88
C ASP A 419 -33.16 1.56 -11.94
N LEU A 420 -33.23 2.27 -10.82
CA LEU A 420 -34.03 3.48 -10.65
C LEU A 420 -33.16 4.62 -10.16
N TYR A 421 -33.11 5.70 -10.93
CA TYR A 421 -32.40 6.92 -10.59
C TYR A 421 -33.40 8.02 -10.24
N SER A 422 -33.12 8.81 -9.21
CA SER A 422 -33.99 9.88 -8.71
C SER A 422 -33.33 11.25 -8.85
N LEU A 423 -34.08 12.20 -9.41
CA LEU A 423 -33.63 13.58 -9.65
C LEU A 423 -34.65 14.57 -9.13
N GLU A 424 -34.22 15.54 -8.33
CA GLU A 424 -35.07 16.67 -7.92
C GLU A 424 -35.03 17.76 -8.98
N LEU A 425 -36.17 17.96 -9.68
CA LEU A 425 -36.29 18.90 -10.80
C LEU A 425 -37.44 19.88 -10.55
N ALA A 426 -37.31 21.12 -11.05
CA ALA A 426 -38.37 22.11 -10.97
C ALA A 426 -39.29 22.11 -12.22
N ALA A 427 -40.55 22.51 -12.03
CA ALA A 427 -41.50 22.67 -13.12
C ALA A 427 -40.97 23.65 -14.19
N GLY A 428 -40.95 23.21 -15.45
CA GLY A 428 -40.49 23.98 -16.61
C GLY A 428 -39.04 23.75 -17.02
N GLU A 429 -38.24 23.05 -16.22
CA GLU A 429 -36.86 22.67 -16.55
C GLU A 429 -36.82 21.57 -17.63
N LEU A 430 -35.70 21.44 -18.33
CA LEU A 430 -35.50 20.42 -19.36
C LEU A 430 -34.33 19.51 -18.96
N MET A 431 -34.40 18.24 -19.33
CA MET A 431 -33.41 17.22 -18.95
C MET A 431 -32.90 16.50 -20.18
N SER A 432 -31.59 16.41 -20.34
CA SER A 432 -30.90 15.60 -21.34
C SER A 432 -30.26 14.41 -20.63
N VAL A 433 -30.52 13.21 -21.12
CA VAL A 433 -29.99 11.94 -20.57
C VAL A 433 -29.26 11.20 -21.68
N VAL A 434 -28.05 10.72 -21.41
CA VAL A 434 -27.32 9.78 -22.27
C VAL A 434 -26.97 8.54 -21.46
N ILE A 435 -27.19 7.37 -22.05
CA ILE A 435 -26.84 6.07 -21.46
C ILE A 435 -25.95 5.35 -22.47
N THR A 436 -24.76 4.94 -22.05
CA THR A 436 -23.81 4.20 -22.91
C THR A 436 -23.55 2.83 -22.32
N PRO A 437 -23.97 1.74 -22.98
CA PRO A 437 -23.63 0.39 -22.55
C PRO A 437 -22.14 0.12 -22.75
N SER A 438 -21.52 -0.63 -21.83
CA SER A 438 -20.18 -1.20 -22.04
C SER A 438 -20.22 -2.38 -23.00
N GLU A 439 -21.32 -3.15 -23.02
CA GLU A 439 -21.47 -4.33 -23.87
C GLU A 439 -21.89 -4.03 -25.32
N PRO A 440 -21.10 -4.44 -26.34
CA PRO A 440 -21.47 -4.27 -27.75
C PRO A 440 -22.76 -5.00 -28.18
N SER A 441 -23.23 -5.94 -27.37
CA SER A 441 -24.44 -6.73 -27.61
C SER A 441 -25.70 -6.15 -26.93
N ALA A 442 -25.56 -5.24 -25.98
CA ALA A 442 -26.65 -4.81 -25.10
C ALA A 442 -27.63 -3.84 -25.77
N VAL A 443 -28.93 -4.07 -25.58
CA VAL A 443 -30.01 -3.15 -25.94
C VAL A 443 -30.53 -2.44 -24.69
N MET A 444 -29.98 -1.27 -24.43
CA MET A 444 -30.45 -0.40 -23.34
C MET A 444 -31.88 0.09 -23.60
N THR A 445 -32.61 0.36 -22.51
CA THR A 445 -33.93 1.01 -22.51
C THR A 445 -34.03 2.06 -21.40
N LEU A 446 -34.73 3.17 -21.69
CA LEU A 446 -34.92 4.33 -20.82
C LEU A 446 -36.40 4.69 -20.69
N GLU A 447 -36.92 4.76 -19.47
CA GLU A 447 -38.29 5.14 -19.12
C GLU A 447 -38.30 6.28 -18.08
N ILE A 448 -39.09 7.33 -18.30
CA ILE A 448 -39.39 8.32 -17.24
C ILE A 448 -40.65 7.86 -16.51
N VAL A 449 -40.51 7.40 -15.28
CA VAL A 449 -41.58 6.70 -14.55
C VAL A 449 -42.73 7.66 -14.23
N GLY A 450 -43.94 7.27 -14.63
CA GLY A 450 -45.15 8.08 -14.41
C GLY A 450 -45.35 9.24 -15.41
N SER A 451 -44.42 9.45 -16.34
CA SER A 451 -44.54 10.44 -17.41
C SER A 451 -45.36 9.93 -18.61
N THR A 452 -45.74 10.85 -19.50
CA THR A 452 -46.26 10.51 -20.84
C THR A 452 -45.18 10.48 -21.92
N PHE A 453 -43.93 10.77 -21.56
CA PHE A 453 -42.77 10.64 -22.43
C PHE A 453 -42.60 9.18 -22.91
N PRO A 454 -42.30 8.94 -24.20
CA PRO A 454 -42.18 7.58 -24.73
C PRO A 454 -40.97 6.86 -24.14
N LEU A 455 -41.09 5.53 -23.97
CA LEU A 455 -39.95 4.65 -23.75
C LEU A 455 -38.94 4.81 -24.91
N VAL A 456 -37.66 4.99 -24.58
CA VAL A 456 -36.55 5.10 -25.54
C VAL A 456 -35.70 3.83 -25.48
N SER A 457 -35.20 3.40 -26.64
CA SER A 457 -34.33 2.22 -26.79
C SER A 457 -33.45 2.41 -28.02
N ALA A 458 -32.20 1.95 -27.96
CA ALA A 458 -31.26 2.00 -29.07
C ALA A 458 -31.13 0.63 -29.78
N GLY A 459 -30.14 0.49 -30.67
CA GLY A 459 -29.71 -0.83 -31.18
C GLY A 459 -28.72 -1.51 -30.22
N PRO A 460 -28.34 -2.78 -30.47
CA PRO A 460 -27.26 -3.44 -29.73
C PRO A 460 -25.97 -2.61 -29.74
N GLY A 461 -25.36 -2.38 -28.57
CA GLY A 461 -24.12 -1.62 -28.43
C GLY A 461 -24.24 -0.15 -28.85
N GLN A 462 -25.44 0.44 -28.82
CA GLN A 462 -25.67 1.84 -29.17
C GLN A 462 -26.13 2.62 -27.93
N SER A 463 -25.55 3.80 -27.71
CA SER A 463 -26.00 4.70 -26.66
C SER A 463 -27.45 5.15 -26.88
N ILE A 464 -28.22 5.28 -25.81
CA ILE A 464 -29.44 6.09 -25.81
C ILE A 464 -29.03 7.55 -25.60
N ALA A 465 -29.63 8.47 -26.36
CA ALA A 465 -29.71 9.86 -25.95
C ALA A 465 -31.16 10.34 -26.03
N ALA A 466 -31.64 10.99 -24.98
CA ALA A 466 -33.00 11.51 -24.89
C ALA A 466 -33.01 12.93 -24.33
N LEU A 467 -33.68 13.83 -25.06
CA LEU A 467 -34.06 15.15 -24.56
C LEU A 467 -35.51 15.05 -24.04
N ILE A 468 -35.68 15.17 -22.73
CA ILE A 468 -36.98 15.22 -22.05
C ILE A 468 -37.39 16.70 -21.97
N PRO A 469 -38.41 17.14 -22.73
CA PRO A 469 -38.83 18.54 -22.73
C PRO A 469 -39.72 18.85 -21.52
N GLN A 470 -39.46 19.99 -20.86
CA GLN A 470 -40.25 20.64 -19.81
C GLN A 470 -40.92 19.69 -18.79
N ILE A 471 -40.24 19.47 -17.67
CA ILE A 471 -40.78 18.82 -16.48
C ILE A 471 -42.10 19.48 -16.06
N GLU A 472 -43.19 18.70 -15.99
CA GLU A 472 -44.55 19.26 -15.85
C GLU A 472 -44.87 19.79 -14.44
N ALA A 473 -44.17 19.31 -13.40
CA ALA A 473 -44.35 19.68 -12.01
C ALA A 473 -43.06 19.49 -11.20
N SER A 474 -42.80 20.36 -10.22
CA SER A 474 -41.60 20.27 -9.39
C SER A 474 -41.63 19.05 -8.44
N GLY A 475 -40.47 18.42 -8.26
CA GLY A 475 -40.23 17.31 -7.32
C GLY A 475 -39.45 16.16 -7.95
N THR A 476 -39.40 15.03 -7.25
CA THR A 476 -38.67 13.83 -7.64
C THR A 476 -39.17 13.27 -8.98
N THR A 477 -38.30 13.31 -9.99
CA THR A 477 -38.44 12.60 -11.25
C THR A 477 -37.66 11.29 -11.16
N LEU A 478 -38.31 10.17 -11.50
CA LEU A 478 -37.67 8.85 -11.52
C LEU A 478 -37.36 8.43 -12.96
N VAL A 479 -36.11 8.09 -13.20
CA VAL A 479 -35.56 7.54 -14.44
C VAL A 479 -35.33 6.05 -14.22
N ARG A 480 -35.88 5.19 -15.07
CA ARG A 480 -35.65 3.74 -15.04
C ARG A 480 -34.82 3.31 -16.23
N ILE A 481 -33.77 2.54 -15.96
CA ILE A 481 -32.86 1.98 -16.97
C ILE A 481 -32.99 0.46 -16.94
N LYS A 482 -32.83 -0.20 -18.10
CA LYS A 482 -32.73 -1.67 -18.22
C LYS A 482 -31.91 -2.08 -19.43
N SER A 483 -31.42 -3.31 -19.44
CA SER A 483 -30.86 -3.99 -20.62
C SER A 483 -31.57 -5.33 -20.88
N ASP A 484 -31.36 -5.90 -22.08
CA ASP A 484 -31.78 -7.26 -22.45
C ASP A 484 -30.70 -8.34 -22.22
N VAL A 485 -29.51 -7.92 -21.79
CA VAL A 485 -28.38 -8.73 -21.30
C VAL A 485 -27.88 -8.17 -19.96
N ALA A 486 -27.06 -8.91 -19.21
CA ALA A 486 -26.28 -8.29 -18.14
C ALA A 486 -25.25 -7.35 -18.76
N THR A 487 -25.06 -6.15 -18.21
CA THR A 487 -24.13 -5.14 -18.75
C THR A 487 -23.86 -4.07 -17.71
N GLN A 488 -22.63 -3.56 -17.69
CA GLN A 488 -22.34 -2.25 -17.12
C GLN A 488 -22.79 -1.15 -18.10
N PHE A 489 -23.02 0.05 -17.58
CA PHE A 489 -23.27 1.24 -18.39
C PHE A 489 -22.84 2.51 -17.65
N TYR A 490 -22.67 3.59 -18.42
CA TYR A 490 -22.51 4.94 -17.90
C TYR A 490 -23.77 5.77 -18.14
N LEU A 491 -24.22 6.48 -17.10
CA LEU A 491 -25.30 7.44 -17.11
C LEU A 491 -24.73 8.87 -17.05
N ASP A 492 -25.03 9.65 -18.07
CA ASP A 492 -24.77 11.09 -18.15
C ASP A 492 -26.12 11.84 -18.07
N VAL A 493 -26.25 12.83 -17.19
CA VAL A 493 -27.49 13.65 -17.06
C VAL A 493 -27.18 15.13 -16.94
N ALA A 494 -27.78 15.95 -17.80
CA ALA A 494 -27.69 17.40 -17.76
C ALA A 494 -29.08 18.06 -17.71
N VAL A 495 -29.24 19.04 -16.84
CA VAL A 495 -30.46 19.85 -16.67
C VAL A 495 -30.22 21.24 -17.23
N ASN A 496 -31.19 21.75 -17.98
CA ASN A 496 -31.14 23.04 -18.70
C ASN A 496 -30.11 23.13 -19.85
N ALA A 497 -29.61 21.99 -20.36
CA ALA A 497 -28.79 21.87 -21.58
C ALA A 497 -29.47 21.00 -22.68
N LEU A 498 -29.20 21.27 -23.96
CA LEU A 498 -29.81 20.61 -25.14
C LEU A 498 -28.87 19.57 -25.76
N LEU A 499 -29.39 18.54 -26.45
CA LEU A 499 -28.53 17.57 -27.19
C LEU A 499 -28.13 18.06 -28.60
N GLU A 500 -26.84 17.90 -28.93
CA GLU A 500 -26.23 18.07 -30.26
C GLU A 500 -26.25 16.77 -31.08
N ASN A 501 -26.32 16.86 -32.41
CA ASN A 501 -26.37 15.72 -33.32
C ASN A 501 -25.03 15.47 -34.03
N ALA A 502 -24.52 14.23 -33.95
CA ALA A 502 -23.22 13.84 -34.50
C ALA A 502 -22.97 14.29 -35.96
N SER A 503 -21.74 14.76 -36.20
CA SER A 503 -21.14 15.28 -37.45
C SER A 503 -21.47 16.73 -37.86
N GLY A 504 -20.50 17.64 -37.65
CA GLY A 504 -20.38 18.90 -38.40
C GLY A 504 -19.83 20.11 -37.62
N ASP A 505 -18.52 20.35 -37.75
CA ASP A 505 -17.80 21.59 -37.34
C ASP A 505 -18.64 22.88 -37.48
N SER A 506 -18.89 23.55 -36.35
CA SER A 506 -19.68 24.79 -36.27
C SER A 506 -18.79 26.04 -36.32
N THR A 507 -18.52 26.51 -37.54
CA THR A 507 -17.69 27.69 -37.85
C THR A 507 -18.32 29.07 -37.51
N GLN A 508 -18.97 29.25 -36.36
CA GLN A 508 -19.52 30.56 -35.92
C GLN A 508 -19.30 30.87 -34.43
N GLU A 509 -19.08 32.16 -34.16
CA GLU A 509 -18.89 32.73 -32.81
C GLU A 509 -20.15 32.57 -31.94
N THR A 510 -20.15 31.53 -31.10
CA THR A 510 -21.04 31.35 -29.94
C THR A 510 -20.23 30.83 -28.75
N PRO A 511 -20.51 31.23 -27.50
CA PRO A 511 -19.87 30.62 -26.33
C PRO A 511 -20.34 29.17 -26.16
N ILE A 512 -19.43 28.22 -25.96
CA ILE A 512 -19.75 26.77 -25.89
C ILE A 512 -19.57 26.24 -24.46
N ASN A 513 -20.37 25.20 -24.20
CA ASN A 513 -20.53 24.38 -23.00
C ASN A 513 -21.23 23.09 -23.46
N LEU A 514 -21.17 21.91 -22.82
CA LEU A 514 -20.65 21.60 -21.48
C LEU A 514 -20.27 20.09 -21.44
N GLU A 515 -19.00 19.77 -21.14
CA GLU A 515 -18.26 18.61 -21.69
C GLU A 515 -18.25 18.62 -23.23
N LEU A 516 -17.10 18.52 -23.92
CA LEU A 516 -16.76 19.15 -25.23
C LEU A 516 -17.63 20.29 -25.81
N SER A 517 -18.90 20.22 -26.21
CA SER A 517 -19.91 19.14 -26.45
C SER A 517 -19.41 17.71 -26.78
N ARG A 518 -19.08 16.90 -25.75
CA ARG A 518 -18.21 15.69 -25.60
C ARG A 518 -18.03 14.73 -26.80
N GLN A 519 -16.78 14.32 -27.03
CA GLN A 519 -16.39 13.24 -27.94
C GLN A 519 -15.69 12.13 -27.13
N ASP A 520 -16.37 11.01 -26.92
CA ASP A 520 -15.79 9.76 -26.41
C ASP A 520 -15.48 8.82 -27.60
N ASP A 521 -14.32 8.15 -27.59
CA ASP A 521 -13.92 6.89 -28.27
C ASP A 521 -14.58 6.49 -29.61
N LEU A 522 -14.79 7.48 -30.48
CA LEU A 522 -15.26 7.32 -31.87
C LEU A 522 -16.64 6.61 -32.00
N PRO A 523 -17.08 6.39 -33.24
CA PRO A 523 -17.98 7.30 -33.93
C PRO A 523 -19.47 7.11 -33.57
N GLY A 524 -20.08 8.03 -32.81
CA GLY A 524 -21.55 8.13 -32.79
C GLY A 524 -22.25 8.92 -31.69
N ARG A 525 -21.57 9.36 -30.62
CA ARG A 525 -22.24 9.97 -29.45
C ARG A 525 -22.85 11.36 -29.72
N LEU A 526 -23.82 11.70 -28.87
CA LEU A 526 -24.63 12.92 -28.87
C LEU A 526 -24.35 13.65 -27.55
N ALA A 527 -23.96 14.93 -27.62
CA ALA A 527 -23.47 15.68 -26.46
C ALA A 527 -24.41 16.79 -25.98
N ALA A 528 -24.25 17.28 -24.76
CA ALA A 528 -25.10 18.34 -24.20
C ALA A 528 -24.50 19.75 -24.43
N LEU A 529 -25.11 20.53 -25.32
CA LEU A 529 -24.77 21.92 -25.55
C LEU A 529 -25.60 22.86 -24.67
N ALA A 530 -24.96 23.65 -23.82
CA ALA A 530 -25.67 24.56 -22.91
C ALA A 530 -25.80 25.98 -23.50
N ASN A 531 -27.01 26.53 -23.45
CA ASN A 531 -27.27 27.89 -23.93
C ASN A 531 -26.85 28.92 -22.88
N SER A 532 -25.67 29.52 -23.02
CA SER A 532 -25.22 30.66 -22.19
C SER A 532 -25.92 31.99 -22.56
N ALA A 533 -27.20 31.94 -22.92
CA ALA A 533 -28.02 33.13 -23.04
C ALA A 533 -28.52 33.48 -21.63
N PRO A 534 -28.27 34.71 -21.11
CA PRO A 534 -28.96 35.17 -19.91
C PRO A 534 -30.45 35.26 -20.24
N ILE A 535 -31.20 34.22 -19.86
CA ILE A 535 -32.66 34.28 -19.80
C ILE A 535 -32.98 35.38 -18.78
N ALA A 536 -33.85 36.30 -19.18
CA ALA A 536 -34.13 37.52 -18.43
C ALA A 536 -34.34 37.23 -16.94
N THR A 537 -33.70 38.05 -16.10
CA THR A 537 -33.66 37.95 -14.64
C THR A 537 -35.04 37.59 -14.10
N VAL A 538 -35.23 36.32 -13.73
CA VAL A 538 -36.33 35.92 -12.86
C VAL A 538 -35.87 36.34 -11.47
N VAL A 539 -36.29 37.53 -11.07
CA VAL A 539 -36.00 38.07 -9.76
C VAL A 539 -36.82 37.27 -8.76
N GLU A 540 -36.14 36.45 -7.95
CA GLU A 540 -36.80 35.64 -6.92
C GLU A 540 -37.37 36.58 -5.82
N PRO A 541 -38.52 36.25 -5.21
CA PRO A 541 -39.06 37.06 -4.12
C PRO A 541 -38.15 37.00 -2.88
N LEU A 542 -38.10 38.09 -2.10
CA LEU A 542 -37.55 38.05 -0.75
C LEU A 542 -38.25 36.93 0.05
N GLY A 543 -37.48 36.24 0.89
CA GLY A 543 -37.95 35.12 1.69
C GLY A 543 -39.11 35.49 2.61
N ALA A 544 -39.98 34.50 2.87
CA ALA A 544 -41.22 34.72 3.61
C ALA A 544 -41.01 35.15 5.07
N GLU A 545 -41.87 36.07 5.50
CA GLU A 545 -41.94 36.68 6.84
C GLU A 545 -41.77 35.74 8.05
N SER A 546 -41.08 36.14 9.13
CA SER A 546 -40.62 37.50 9.48
C SER A 546 -39.15 37.74 9.18
N ASN A 547 -38.83 38.86 8.54
CA ASN A 547 -37.47 39.32 8.23
C ASN A 547 -37.11 40.69 8.88
N ASP A 548 -37.94 41.21 9.80
CA ASP A 548 -37.90 42.61 10.29
C ASP A 548 -36.79 42.99 11.29
N THR A 549 -35.76 42.17 11.45
CA THR A 549 -34.66 42.45 12.39
C THR A 549 -33.33 41.90 11.87
N LEU A 550 -32.21 42.42 12.39
CA LEU A 550 -30.87 41.88 12.12
C LEU A 550 -30.77 40.36 12.38
N ALA A 551 -31.53 39.83 13.34
CA ALA A 551 -31.51 38.42 13.72
C ALA A 551 -32.41 37.54 12.82
N THR A 552 -33.26 38.15 12.00
CA THR A 552 -34.16 37.47 11.05
C THR A 552 -33.88 37.84 9.60
N ALA A 553 -32.79 38.59 9.35
CA ALA A 553 -32.38 39.04 8.03
C ALA A 553 -32.13 37.88 7.05
N ILE A 554 -32.54 38.09 5.80
CA ILE A 554 -32.32 37.13 4.71
C ILE A 554 -30.85 37.13 4.30
N ILE A 555 -30.21 35.96 4.27
CA ILE A 555 -28.80 35.82 3.91
C ILE A 555 -28.67 35.88 2.38
N SER A 556 -28.03 36.93 1.85
CA SER A 556 -27.84 37.13 0.40
C SER A 556 -26.81 36.20 -0.26
N GLY A 557 -25.92 35.61 0.55
CA GLY A 557 -24.72 34.92 0.08
C GLY A 557 -23.59 35.85 -0.39
N ILE A 558 -23.78 37.18 -0.37
CA ILE A 558 -22.71 38.13 -0.72
C ILE A 558 -21.56 38.01 0.29
N GLY A 559 -20.34 37.81 -0.24
CA GLY A 559 -19.14 37.53 0.54
C GLY A 559 -18.85 36.03 0.75
N TYR A 560 -19.75 35.14 0.33
CA TYR A 560 -19.61 33.67 0.36
C TYR A 560 -19.63 33.05 -1.06
N GLY A 561 -18.95 33.71 -2.03
CA GLY A 561 -18.88 33.29 -3.43
C GLY A 561 -19.87 33.98 -4.37
N ASN A 562 -20.82 34.77 -3.86
CA ASN A 562 -21.63 35.69 -4.67
C ASN A 562 -21.14 37.13 -4.49
N ASP A 563 -21.19 37.92 -5.56
CA ASP A 563 -20.98 39.38 -5.54
C ASP A 563 -22.22 40.17 -6.02
N VAL A 564 -23.28 39.49 -6.47
CA VAL A 564 -24.54 40.10 -6.89
C VAL A 564 -25.71 39.37 -6.25
N TYR A 565 -26.67 40.13 -5.72
CA TYR A 565 -27.95 39.66 -5.21
C TYR A 565 -29.07 40.53 -5.78
N ALA A 566 -30.17 39.92 -6.22
CA ALA A 566 -31.33 40.63 -6.73
C ALA A 566 -32.62 39.90 -6.33
N SER A 567 -33.59 40.62 -5.76
CA SER A 567 -34.84 40.03 -5.26
C SER A 567 -36.01 41.03 -5.22
N THR A 568 -37.26 40.55 -5.26
CA THR A 568 -38.46 41.42 -5.15
C THR A 568 -39.09 41.31 -3.76
N GLY A 569 -39.26 42.42 -3.04
CA GLY A 569 -39.89 42.42 -1.70
C GLY A 569 -41.16 43.27 -1.63
N VAL A 570 -41.85 43.24 -0.48
CA VAL A 570 -43.10 43.98 -0.27
C VAL A 570 -43.15 44.57 1.14
N ILE A 571 -42.87 45.87 1.28
CA ILE A 571 -43.06 46.57 2.55
C ILE A 571 -44.55 46.60 2.88
N GLY A 572 -44.94 45.98 4.00
CA GLY A 572 -46.28 45.94 4.55
C GLY A 572 -47.00 44.60 4.39
N ASP A 573 -46.28 43.51 4.11
CA ASP A 573 -46.83 42.16 4.11
C ASP A 573 -46.73 41.47 5.49
N ASN A 574 -45.96 42.01 6.45
CA ASN A 574 -45.97 41.58 7.84
C ASN A 574 -47.32 41.87 8.53
N SER A 575 -48.23 40.90 8.43
CA SER A 575 -49.56 40.94 9.04
C SER A 575 -49.59 40.93 10.58
N GLN A 576 -48.46 40.72 11.27
CA GLN A 576 -48.38 40.70 12.74
C GLN A 576 -48.11 42.08 13.34
N LEU A 577 -47.68 43.06 12.55
CA LEU A 577 -47.37 44.41 13.03
C LEU A 577 -48.63 45.23 13.38
N ALA A 578 -48.48 46.17 14.30
CA ALA A 578 -49.57 47.03 14.76
C ALA A 578 -50.12 47.99 13.66
N ALA A 579 -49.32 48.23 12.62
CA ALA A 579 -49.67 48.90 11.37
C ALA A 579 -48.71 48.42 10.29
N LEU A 580 -49.21 48.14 9.08
CA LEU A 580 -48.40 47.55 8.00
C LEU A 580 -47.24 48.45 7.55
N GLY A 581 -47.34 49.77 7.63
CA GLY A 581 -46.21 50.66 7.32
C GLY A 581 -45.07 50.64 8.35
N LEU A 582 -45.17 49.87 9.44
CA LEU A 582 -44.06 49.67 10.39
C LEU A 582 -43.06 48.60 9.94
N ASP A 583 -43.36 47.95 8.82
CA ASP A 583 -42.59 46.87 8.21
C ASP A 583 -41.24 47.38 7.67
N VAL A 584 -40.26 46.49 7.70
CA VAL A 584 -38.86 46.73 7.33
C VAL A 584 -38.26 45.40 6.89
N ASP A 585 -37.76 45.27 5.67
CA ASP A 585 -37.07 44.04 5.25
C ASP A 585 -35.57 44.12 5.50
N PHE A 586 -34.95 43.12 6.14
CA PHE A 586 -33.48 43.05 6.28
C PHE A 586 -32.83 41.97 5.40
N VAL A 587 -31.70 42.32 4.79
CA VAL A 587 -30.82 41.43 4.01
C VAL A 587 -29.39 41.53 4.54
N GLN A 588 -28.78 40.39 4.87
CA GLN A 588 -27.41 40.28 5.37
C GLN A 588 -26.39 40.12 4.23
N VAL A 589 -25.25 40.81 4.33
CA VAL A 589 -24.07 40.70 3.45
C VAL A 589 -22.78 40.59 4.28
N GLU A 590 -21.73 39.93 3.78
CA GLU A 590 -20.37 40.02 4.35
C GLU A 590 -19.47 40.83 3.42
N LEU A 591 -18.69 41.75 4.00
CA LEU A 591 -17.75 42.63 3.28
C LEU A 591 -16.36 42.55 3.91
N SER A 592 -15.33 42.59 3.08
CA SER A 592 -13.94 42.83 3.49
C SER A 592 -13.65 44.33 3.59
N ALA A 593 -12.57 44.69 4.30
CA ALA A 593 -12.14 46.08 4.40
C ALA A 593 -11.83 46.64 3.00
N ALA A 594 -12.31 47.86 2.76
CA ALA A 594 -12.35 48.60 1.50
C ALA A 594 -13.40 48.18 0.46
N ASP A 595 -14.10 47.04 0.57
CA ASP A 595 -15.12 46.64 -0.44
C ASP A 595 -16.19 47.71 -0.67
N SER A 596 -16.60 47.91 -1.92
CA SER A 596 -17.62 48.89 -2.31
C SER A 596 -18.95 48.20 -2.64
N LEU A 597 -19.91 48.31 -1.71
CA LEU A 597 -21.28 47.86 -1.90
C LEU A 597 -22.10 48.94 -2.61
N VAL A 598 -22.85 48.54 -3.64
CA VAL A 598 -23.83 49.35 -4.38
C VAL A 598 -25.19 48.71 -4.18
N ILE A 599 -26.17 49.48 -3.72
CA ILE A 599 -27.52 49.02 -3.39
C ILE A 599 -28.51 49.92 -4.13
N ASP A 600 -29.35 49.33 -4.97
CA ASP A 600 -30.35 50.03 -5.78
C ASP A 600 -31.74 49.45 -5.48
N LEU A 601 -32.77 50.30 -5.43
CA LEU A 601 -34.13 49.94 -5.06
C LEU A 601 -35.15 50.57 -6.02
N ASP A 602 -35.67 49.76 -6.94
CA ASP A 602 -36.65 50.19 -7.93
C ASP A 602 -38.09 49.97 -7.41
N THR A 603 -38.83 51.06 -7.19
CA THR A 603 -40.29 51.05 -6.92
C THR A 603 -41.11 51.45 -8.15
N GLN A 604 -40.51 52.14 -9.13
CA GLN A 604 -41.18 52.72 -10.31
C GLN A 604 -41.88 51.71 -11.24
N ALA A 605 -41.56 50.42 -11.16
CA ALA A 605 -42.27 49.37 -11.91
C ALA A 605 -43.71 49.13 -11.39
N TYR A 606 -44.00 49.54 -10.15
CA TYR A 606 -45.22 49.22 -9.41
C TYR A 606 -46.16 50.43 -9.27
N THR A 607 -47.46 50.16 -9.08
CA THR A 607 -48.52 51.22 -9.05
C THR A 607 -49.17 51.42 -7.68
N ASP A 608 -48.63 50.76 -6.66
CA ASP A 608 -49.09 50.75 -5.27
C ASP A 608 -48.58 51.94 -4.45
N GLY A 609 -47.44 52.51 -4.82
CA GLY A 609 -46.97 53.79 -4.29
C GLY A 609 -46.16 53.66 -3.01
N LEU A 610 -45.28 52.65 -2.93
CA LEU A 610 -44.13 52.70 -2.05
C LEU A 610 -43.30 53.94 -2.41
N ASP A 611 -42.78 54.57 -1.36
CA ASP A 611 -41.82 55.68 -1.40
C ASP A 611 -40.68 55.13 -0.55
N GLY A 612 -39.58 54.70 -1.18
CA GLY A 612 -38.64 53.73 -0.61
C GLY A 612 -37.61 54.37 0.31
N VAL A 613 -37.00 53.58 1.20
CA VAL A 613 -35.86 53.99 2.01
C VAL A 613 -34.90 52.82 2.15
N LEU A 614 -33.63 53.04 1.80
CA LEU A 614 -32.54 52.13 2.10
C LEU A 614 -31.78 52.60 3.35
N ALA A 615 -31.46 51.66 4.23
CA ALA A 615 -30.56 51.87 5.36
C ALA A 615 -29.51 50.74 5.40
N LEU A 616 -28.31 51.05 5.90
CA LEU A 616 -27.22 50.10 6.07
C LEU A 616 -26.72 50.13 7.52
N PHE A 617 -26.62 48.97 8.15
CA PHE A 617 -26.19 48.80 9.54
C PHE A 617 -24.93 47.93 9.65
N ASP A 618 -24.12 48.16 10.69
CA ASP A 618 -23.07 47.22 11.11
C ASP A 618 -23.64 46.03 11.90
N SER A 619 -22.79 45.04 12.20
CA SER A 619 -23.12 43.87 13.03
C SER A 619 -23.61 44.19 14.46
N GLN A 620 -23.48 45.42 14.93
CA GLN A 620 -23.96 45.87 16.25
C GLN A 620 -25.27 46.68 16.16
N GLY A 621 -25.82 46.85 14.96
CA GLY A 621 -27.03 47.65 14.70
C GLY A 621 -26.78 49.16 14.68
N THR A 622 -25.54 49.61 14.52
CA THR A 622 -25.23 51.03 14.28
C THR A 622 -25.57 51.38 12.84
N LEU A 623 -26.39 52.43 12.63
CA LEU A 623 -26.68 52.95 11.29
C LEU A 623 -25.42 53.61 10.69
N LEU A 624 -25.02 53.14 9.51
CA LEU A 624 -23.83 53.58 8.77
C LEU A 624 -24.17 54.53 7.62
N ALA A 625 -25.22 54.18 6.86
CA ALA A 625 -25.72 54.96 5.72
C ALA A 625 -27.26 54.84 5.64
N LEU A 626 -27.91 55.87 5.11
CA LEU A 626 -29.35 55.89 4.85
C LEU A 626 -29.63 56.82 3.67
N ASN A 627 -30.54 56.43 2.77
CA ASN A 627 -31.05 57.27 1.70
C ASN A 627 -32.54 57.01 1.44
N ASP A 628 -33.29 58.07 1.18
CA ASP A 628 -34.71 58.07 0.80
C ASP A 628 -34.90 58.36 -0.70
N ASP A 629 -34.29 59.44 -1.23
CA ASP A 629 -34.43 59.83 -2.65
C ASP A 629 -33.07 59.87 -3.38
N ALA A 630 -32.88 59.06 -4.43
CA ALA A 630 -31.74 59.17 -5.35
C ALA A 630 -32.14 59.51 -6.81
N ASN A 631 -33.06 58.73 -7.40
CA ASN A 631 -33.42 58.83 -8.82
C ASN A 631 -34.95 58.98 -9.04
N GLY A 632 -35.56 59.89 -8.28
CA GLY A 632 -37.01 59.99 -8.16
C GLY A 632 -37.39 59.79 -6.71
N SER A 633 -38.32 58.87 -6.44
CA SER A 633 -38.65 58.33 -5.11
C SER A 633 -37.99 56.96 -4.86
N ASP A 634 -36.96 56.66 -5.64
CA ASP A 634 -36.18 55.42 -5.58
C ASP A 634 -34.83 55.73 -4.91
N PRO A 635 -34.52 55.11 -3.76
CA PRO A 635 -33.25 55.28 -3.05
C PRO A 635 -32.14 54.41 -3.66
N HIS A 636 -30.92 54.95 -3.63
CA HIS A 636 -29.68 54.27 -4.01
C HIS A 636 -28.61 54.54 -2.95
N LEU A 637 -27.85 53.52 -2.56
CA LEU A 637 -26.77 53.64 -1.58
C LEU A 637 -25.47 53.04 -2.13
N GLU A 638 -24.39 53.81 -2.02
CA GLU A 638 -23.02 53.34 -2.21
C GLU A 638 -22.29 53.43 -0.87
N TYR A 639 -21.65 52.34 -0.45
CA TYR A 639 -20.92 52.27 0.82
C TYR A 639 -19.63 51.47 0.69
N THR A 640 -18.54 52.06 1.20
CA THR A 640 -17.23 51.41 1.28
C THR A 640 -16.99 50.90 2.70
N ALA A 641 -16.82 49.59 2.88
CA ALA A 641 -16.57 48.99 4.18
C ALA A 641 -15.23 49.46 4.76
N SER A 642 -15.22 49.94 6.00
CA SER A 642 -13.98 50.39 6.67
C SER A 642 -13.18 49.25 7.30
N GLU A 643 -13.83 48.14 7.62
CA GLU A 643 -13.29 46.96 8.30
C GLU A 643 -13.97 45.70 7.73
N ARG A 644 -13.38 44.50 7.90
CA ARG A 644 -14.06 43.26 7.50
C ARG A 644 -15.16 42.92 8.51
N GLY A 645 -16.34 42.54 8.03
CA GLY A 645 -17.42 42.04 8.88
C GLY A 645 -18.76 41.86 8.17
N VAL A 646 -19.76 41.50 8.97
CA VAL A 646 -21.15 41.36 8.54
C VAL A 646 -21.86 42.71 8.61
N TYR A 647 -22.60 43.03 7.56
CA TYR A 647 -23.41 44.23 7.39
C TYR A 647 -24.85 43.86 7.00
N TYR A 648 -25.78 44.78 7.26
CA TYR A 648 -27.21 44.55 7.02
C TYR A 648 -27.82 45.69 6.23
N VAL A 649 -28.33 45.38 5.03
CA VAL A 649 -29.16 46.27 4.22
C VAL A 649 -30.60 46.15 4.71
N ALA A 650 -31.29 47.28 4.88
CA ALA A 650 -32.67 47.34 5.31
C ALA A 650 -33.50 48.20 4.36
N VAL A 651 -34.66 47.70 3.95
CA VAL A 651 -35.66 48.41 3.13
C VAL A 651 -36.81 48.83 4.03
N SER A 652 -37.30 50.06 3.92
CA SER A 652 -38.50 50.51 4.65
C SER A 652 -39.27 51.58 3.88
N GLY A 653 -40.51 51.86 4.27
CA GLY A 653 -41.31 52.92 3.66
C GLY A 653 -41.02 54.32 4.22
N PHE A 654 -41.08 55.34 3.37
CA PHE A 654 -40.90 56.75 3.73
C PHE A 654 -41.74 57.15 4.94
N ALA A 655 -41.11 57.89 5.86
CA ALA A 655 -41.49 58.14 7.26
C ALA A 655 -41.10 57.06 8.29
N ASN A 656 -40.80 55.81 7.92
CA ASN A 656 -40.22 54.79 8.81
C ASN A 656 -38.68 54.93 8.93
N LEU A 657 -38.17 56.15 9.09
CA LEU A 657 -36.74 56.47 9.03
C LEU A 657 -35.96 56.24 10.36
N ALA A 658 -36.64 55.78 11.41
CA ALA A 658 -36.10 55.76 12.77
C ALA A 658 -36.71 54.62 13.61
N TYR A 659 -36.39 53.39 13.23
CA TYR A 659 -36.65 52.16 13.98
C TYR A 659 -35.40 51.67 14.72
N ASP A 660 -35.60 50.79 15.70
CA ASP A 660 -34.56 49.98 16.34
C ASP A 660 -34.43 48.67 15.53
N PRO A 661 -33.28 48.39 14.89
CA PRO A 661 -33.11 47.24 14.00
C PRO A 661 -33.11 45.89 14.74
N THR A 662 -33.14 45.90 16.08
CA THR A 662 -33.26 44.69 16.90
C THR A 662 -34.70 44.43 17.38
N VAL A 663 -35.65 45.32 17.06
CA VAL A 663 -37.04 45.24 17.52
C VAL A 663 -38.02 45.54 16.38
N ALA A 664 -38.64 44.49 15.85
CA ALA A 664 -39.66 44.57 14.79
C ALA A 664 -40.77 45.58 15.13
N GLY A 665 -41.15 46.41 14.14
CA GLY A 665 -42.20 47.40 14.24
C GLY A 665 -41.98 48.55 15.24
N SER A 666 -40.73 48.82 15.62
CA SER A 666 -40.37 49.85 16.62
C SER A 666 -40.40 51.30 16.14
N GLY A 667 -40.49 51.52 14.82
CA GLY A 667 -40.42 52.84 14.18
C GLY A 667 -41.77 53.57 14.02
N TYR A 668 -41.97 54.20 12.87
CA TYR A 668 -43.16 54.99 12.53
C TYR A 668 -43.76 54.51 11.22
N ALA A 669 -45.08 54.30 11.17
CA ALA A 669 -45.71 53.71 9.99
C ALA A 669 -45.57 54.59 8.74
N GLY A 670 -44.80 54.10 7.75
CA GLY A 670 -44.56 54.72 6.45
C GLY A 670 -45.47 54.23 5.33
N SER A 671 -45.03 54.44 4.10
CA SER A 671 -45.60 53.86 2.86
C SER A 671 -45.40 52.33 2.80
N THR A 672 -46.16 51.67 1.92
CA THR A 672 -46.19 50.21 1.75
C THR A 672 -46.36 49.88 0.27
N GLY A 673 -45.72 48.84 -0.23
CA GLY A 673 -45.80 48.40 -1.62
C GLY A 673 -44.63 47.50 -2.02
N GLN A 674 -44.66 47.03 -3.26
CA GLN A 674 -43.63 46.17 -3.84
C GLN A 674 -42.41 46.97 -4.31
N TYR A 675 -41.24 46.33 -4.26
CA TYR A 675 -39.97 46.87 -4.77
C TYR A 675 -39.12 45.75 -5.39
N ASP A 676 -38.21 46.14 -6.27
CA ASP A 676 -37.10 45.30 -6.73
C ASP A 676 -35.81 45.82 -6.07
N LEU A 677 -35.07 44.96 -5.38
CA LEU A 677 -33.82 45.27 -4.70
C LEU A 677 -32.65 44.63 -5.45
N SER A 678 -31.61 45.42 -5.74
CA SER A 678 -30.32 44.93 -6.22
C SER A 678 -29.21 45.32 -5.26
N ILE A 679 -28.33 44.37 -4.94
CA ILE A 679 -27.12 44.58 -4.16
C ILE A 679 -25.94 44.03 -4.97
N VAL A 680 -24.92 44.86 -5.21
CA VAL A 680 -23.70 44.51 -5.93
C VAL A 680 -22.49 44.85 -5.05
N ARG A 681 -21.71 43.84 -4.69
CA ARG A 681 -20.39 43.99 -4.06
C ARG A 681 -19.35 44.13 -5.17
N ASN A 682 -18.63 45.25 -5.15
CA ASN A 682 -17.41 45.42 -5.95
C ASN A 682 -16.22 45.26 -5.01
N ASP A 683 -15.43 44.21 -5.19
CA ASP A 683 -14.21 43.98 -4.44
C ASP A 683 -13.18 45.10 -4.73
N SER A 684 -12.61 45.68 -3.68
CA SER A 684 -11.74 46.86 -3.80
C SER A 684 -10.26 46.55 -4.00
N SER A 685 -9.91 45.29 -4.28
CA SER A 685 -8.68 44.95 -5.00
C SER A 685 -8.51 45.73 -6.33
N ALA A 686 -9.59 46.33 -6.86
CA ALA A 686 -9.56 47.18 -8.05
C ALA A 686 -9.58 48.72 -7.81
N ALA A 687 -9.84 49.24 -6.60
CA ALA A 687 -10.39 50.61 -6.46
C ALA A 687 -9.86 51.52 -5.31
N ALA A 688 -8.67 51.30 -4.75
CA ALA A 688 -8.18 52.16 -3.66
C ALA A 688 -6.67 52.47 -3.63
N LEU A 689 -6.15 53.32 -4.54
CA LEU A 689 -5.00 54.21 -4.25
C LEU A 689 -4.95 55.46 -5.15
N SER A 690 -5.86 56.43 -4.93
CA SER A 690 -5.60 57.83 -5.30
C SER A 690 -5.01 58.58 -4.11
N SER A 691 -3.74 58.34 -3.79
CA SER A 691 -3.00 59.10 -2.77
C SER A 691 -1.67 59.63 -3.31
N ILE A 692 -1.06 60.57 -2.60
CA ILE A 692 0.09 61.34 -3.10
C ILE A 692 1.29 60.41 -3.34
N VAL A 693 1.66 60.28 -4.61
CA VAL A 693 2.84 59.54 -5.05
C VAL A 693 4.10 60.17 -4.46
N VAL A 694 4.78 59.40 -3.62
CA VAL A 694 6.20 59.59 -3.29
C VAL A 694 6.99 58.69 -4.24
N PRO A 695 8.01 59.18 -4.95
CA PRO A 695 8.83 58.31 -5.78
C PRO A 695 9.54 57.26 -4.93
N ASP A 696 9.45 56.01 -5.35
CA ASP A 696 10.09 54.88 -4.69
C ASP A 696 11.46 54.60 -5.33
N ASP A 697 12.42 54.14 -4.54
CA ASP A 697 13.87 54.17 -4.83
C ASP A 697 14.53 52.78 -4.69
N ASP A 698 14.72 52.09 -5.81
CA ASP A 698 15.37 50.78 -5.86
C ASP A 698 16.87 50.88 -6.18
N TYR A 699 17.67 50.03 -5.54
CA TYR A 699 19.13 50.00 -5.69
C TYR A 699 19.65 48.58 -5.95
N PHE A 700 20.10 48.33 -7.17
CA PHE A 700 20.71 47.06 -7.59
C PHE A 700 22.24 47.18 -7.57
N SER A 701 22.94 46.14 -7.09
CA SER A 701 24.41 46.08 -7.15
C SER A 701 24.85 45.24 -8.35
N VAL A 702 25.78 45.74 -9.15
CA VAL A 702 26.35 45.04 -10.31
C VAL A 702 27.88 45.03 -10.24
N ASP A 703 28.49 43.84 -10.18
CA ASP A 703 29.96 43.73 -10.15
C ASP A 703 30.54 43.89 -11.56
N LEU A 704 31.23 45.00 -11.79
CA LEU A 704 31.90 45.33 -13.05
C LEU A 704 33.43 45.19 -12.95
N THR A 705 33.94 44.50 -11.93
CA THR A 705 35.38 44.26 -11.70
C THR A 705 36.08 43.64 -12.92
N GLY A 706 35.42 42.73 -13.64
CA GLY A 706 35.93 42.12 -14.88
C GLY A 706 35.73 42.95 -16.16
N PHE A 707 34.99 44.06 -16.10
CA PHE A 707 34.43 44.73 -17.27
C PHE A 707 35.00 46.13 -17.57
N VAL A 708 36.01 46.57 -16.83
CA VAL A 708 36.65 47.90 -17.00
C VAL A 708 37.04 48.16 -18.46
N GLY A 709 36.48 49.23 -19.05
CA GLY A 709 36.72 49.60 -20.45
C GLY A 709 35.87 48.86 -21.50
N ARG A 710 35.00 47.93 -21.12
CA ARG A 710 33.99 47.30 -21.99
C ARG A 710 32.71 48.15 -22.03
N ARG A 711 31.80 47.87 -22.97
CA ARG A 711 30.52 48.59 -23.10
C ARG A 711 29.40 47.74 -22.54
N ILE A 712 28.53 48.36 -21.75
CA ILE A 712 27.36 47.74 -21.13
C ILE A 712 26.15 48.65 -21.36
N ASP A 713 25.06 48.05 -21.78
CA ASP A 713 23.75 48.66 -21.96
C ASP A 713 22.88 48.27 -20.74
N PHE A 714 22.21 49.23 -20.11
CA PHE A 714 21.23 49.01 -19.05
C PHE A 714 19.86 49.50 -19.51
N ALA A 715 18.79 48.76 -19.26
CA ALA A 715 17.42 49.13 -19.65
C ALA A 715 16.39 48.76 -18.60
N VAL A 716 15.28 49.51 -18.60
CA VAL A 716 14.08 49.33 -17.77
C VAL A 716 12.89 49.04 -18.67
N VAL A 717 12.14 48.00 -18.32
CA VAL A 717 10.91 47.59 -18.98
C VAL A 717 9.82 47.36 -17.93
N GLY A 718 8.73 48.12 -17.99
CA GLY A 718 7.55 47.87 -17.16
C GLY A 718 6.78 46.63 -17.63
N GLN A 719 6.24 45.87 -16.68
CA GLN A 719 5.48 44.65 -16.95
C GLN A 719 3.97 44.92 -16.95
N ASN A 720 3.17 43.98 -17.46
CA ASN A 720 1.70 44.05 -17.46
C ASN A 720 1.11 45.35 -18.04
N ARG A 721 1.80 45.93 -19.04
CA ARG A 721 1.46 47.23 -19.70
C ARG A 721 1.54 48.46 -18.79
N VAL A 722 2.11 48.36 -17.59
CA VAL A 722 2.49 49.52 -16.79
C VAL A 722 3.73 50.15 -17.43
N SER A 723 3.68 51.43 -17.81
CA SER A 723 4.80 52.10 -18.47
C SER A 723 5.58 52.95 -17.46
N GLN A 724 6.87 52.66 -17.31
CA GLN A 724 7.77 53.26 -16.32
C GLN A 724 8.50 54.53 -16.84
N VAL A 725 7.93 55.23 -17.82
CA VAL A 725 8.54 56.36 -18.54
C VAL A 725 8.77 57.63 -17.70
N ASP A 726 8.12 57.76 -16.54
CA ASP A 726 8.36 58.85 -15.60
C ASP A 726 9.57 58.61 -14.68
N GLY A 727 10.17 57.41 -14.74
CA GLY A 727 11.28 56.99 -13.92
C GLY A 727 12.64 57.59 -14.29
N VAL A 728 13.61 57.43 -13.39
CA VAL A 728 15.00 57.87 -13.55
C VAL A 728 15.94 56.72 -13.20
N LEU A 729 16.68 56.22 -14.19
CA LEU A 729 17.73 55.21 -14.03
C LEU A 729 19.10 55.89 -13.88
N GLU A 730 19.86 55.62 -12.84
CA GLU A 730 21.22 56.14 -12.59
C GLU A 730 22.23 55.01 -12.41
N ILE A 731 23.48 55.23 -12.83
CA ILE A 731 24.62 54.33 -12.54
C ILE A 731 25.59 55.06 -11.61
N LEU A 732 25.71 54.60 -10.37
CA LEU A 732 26.61 55.14 -9.35
C LEU A 732 27.95 54.38 -9.36
N ALA A 733 29.05 55.11 -9.15
CA ALA A 733 30.38 54.53 -8.97
C ALA A 733 30.46 53.63 -7.70
N PRO A 734 31.51 52.80 -7.56
CA PRO A 734 31.74 51.99 -6.34
C PRO A 734 31.95 52.78 -5.02
N ASP A 735 31.91 54.12 -5.06
CA ASP A 735 31.85 54.97 -3.87
C ASP A 735 30.41 55.21 -3.35
N GLY A 736 29.40 54.70 -4.08
CA GLY A 736 27.97 54.83 -3.79
C GLY A 736 27.42 56.25 -3.88
N LYS A 737 28.17 57.21 -4.44
CA LYS A 737 27.85 58.66 -4.35
C LYS A 737 28.02 59.42 -5.65
N THR A 738 28.89 58.96 -6.54
CA THR A 738 29.15 59.62 -7.82
C THR A 738 28.24 59.03 -8.91
N VAL A 739 27.19 59.76 -9.31
CA VAL A 739 26.40 59.43 -10.52
C VAL A 739 27.30 59.57 -11.75
N LEU A 740 27.44 58.50 -12.52
CA LEU A 740 28.28 58.42 -13.72
C LEU A 740 27.48 58.46 -15.02
N SER A 741 26.23 58.01 -14.99
CA SER A 741 25.29 58.09 -16.11
C SER A 741 23.86 58.10 -15.61
N THR A 742 22.95 58.67 -16.40
CA THR A 742 21.50 58.68 -16.16
C THR A 742 20.78 58.32 -17.46
N GLY A 743 19.70 57.56 -17.36
CA GLY A 743 18.92 57.06 -18.50
C GLY A 743 18.04 58.14 -19.12
N VAL A 744 17.56 57.86 -20.32
CA VAL A 744 16.58 58.71 -21.04
C VAL A 744 15.38 57.88 -21.47
N ASP A 745 14.20 58.47 -21.29
CA ASP A 745 12.93 58.04 -21.89
C ASP A 745 13.05 58.08 -23.43
N GLY A 746 12.59 57.00 -24.09
CA GLY A 746 12.44 56.88 -25.55
C GLY A 746 13.67 57.25 -26.40
N ILE A 747 14.47 56.25 -26.81
CA ILE A 747 15.62 56.49 -27.70
C ILE A 747 15.15 56.91 -29.11
N GLU A 748 15.22 58.22 -29.38
CA GLU A 748 14.83 58.82 -30.66
C GLU A 748 15.63 58.23 -31.84
N GLY A 749 15.01 57.28 -32.56
CA GLY A 749 15.57 56.66 -33.77
C GLY A 749 15.69 55.15 -33.78
N VAL A 750 15.25 54.43 -32.74
CA VAL A 750 15.19 52.94 -32.74
C VAL A 750 13.75 52.50 -32.40
N PRO A 751 13.07 51.72 -33.26
CA PRO A 751 11.67 51.37 -33.05
C PRO A 751 11.54 50.10 -32.20
N PHE A 752 11.41 50.27 -30.88
CA PHE A 752 11.01 49.21 -29.96
C PHE A 752 9.74 49.63 -29.23
N SER A 753 8.75 48.74 -29.11
CA SER A 753 7.44 49.04 -28.53
C SER A 753 7.36 48.85 -27.00
N ASN A 754 8.40 48.26 -26.39
CA ASN A 754 8.34 47.66 -25.05
C ASN A 754 9.52 48.09 -24.15
N LEU A 755 10.03 49.34 -24.26
CA LEU A 755 11.20 49.79 -23.50
C LEU A 755 10.98 51.22 -22.96
N ASP A 756 10.94 51.37 -21.64
CA ASP A 756 10.56 52.63 -20.98
C ASP A 756 11.77 53.55 -20.75
N LEU A 757 12.89 53.02 -20.24
CA LEU A 757 14.10 53.83 -19.95
C LEU A 757 15.39 53.06 -20.24
N ALA A 758 16.48 53.73 -20.64
CA ALA A 758 17.79 53.06 -20.79
C ALA A 758 19.02 53.96 -20.63
N VAL A 759 20.13 53.37 -20.17
CA VAL A 759 21.50 53.87 -20.24
C VAL A 759 22.30 52.97 -21.20
N LEU A 760 22.49 53.40 -22.45
CA LEU A 760 23.27 52.65 -23.44
C LEU A 760 24.76 53.03 -23.45
N GLN A 761 25.59 52.06 -23.78
CA GLN A 761 27.04 52.15 -23.99
C GLN A 761 27.83 52.67 -22.78
N PHE A 762 27.36 52.40 -21.55
CA PHE A 762 28.11 52.68 -20.34
C PHE A 762 29.45 51.96 -20.36
N VAL A 763 30.52 52.64 -19.91
CA VAL A 763 31.87 52.06 -19.85
C VAL A 763 32.40 52.24 -18.42
N PRO A 764 32.50 51.17 -17.60
CA PRO A 764 33.03 51.29 -16.26
C PRO A 764 34.51 51.70 -16.32
N SER A 765 34.83 52.81 -15.64
CA SER A 765 36.15 53.44 -15.65
C SER A 765 37.10 52.91 -14.56
N VAL A 766 36.59 52.14 -13.59
CA VAL A 766 37.32 51.49 -12.50
C VAL A 766 36.74 50.10 -12.24
N ALA A 767 37.54 49.21 -11.66
CA ALA A 767 37.05 47.89 -11.23
C ALA A 767 36.32 48.01 -9.89
N GLY A 768 35.19 47.31 -9.74
CA GLY A 768 34.41 47.23 -8.51
C GLY A 768 32.92 47.03 -8.77
N VAL A 769 32.16 46.95 -7.67
CA VAL A 769 30.70 46.90 -7.68
C VAL A 769 30.12 48.29 -7.86
N TYR A 770 29.30 48.48 -8.89
CA TYR A 770 28.56 49.70 -9.19
C TYR A 770 27.13 49.55 -8.67
N THR A 771 26.45 50.66 -8.39
CA THR A 771 25.02 50.63 -8.00
C THR A 771 24.17 51.19 -9.13
N VAL A 772 23.24 50.38 -9.65
CA VAL A 772 22.18 50.82 -10.55
C VAL A 772 21.02 51.27 -9.67
N HIS A 773 20.64 52.53 -9.77
CA HIS A 773 19.60 53.14 -8.95
C HIS A 773 18.41 53.50 -9.86
N PHE A 774 17.22 52.98 -9.58
CA PHE A 774 16.02 53.30 -10.33
C PHE A 774 14.97 53.92 -9.41
N ARG A 775 14.53 55.13 -9.76
CA ARG A 775 13.45 55.85 -9.07
C ARG A 775 12.25 55.96 -9.99
N SER A 776 11.06 55.57 -9.57
CA SER A 776 9.82 55.85 -10.32
C SER A 776 8.71 56.39 -9.42
N SER A 777 7.79 57.13 -10.04
CA SER A 777 6.54 57.57 -9.40
C SER A 777 5.34 56.72 -9.86
N THR A 778 5.51 55.92 -10.92
CA THR A 778 4.55 54.89 -11.32
C THR A 778 4.79 53.58 -10.54
N ALA A 779 3.87 53.25 -9.63
CA ALA A 779 3.87 51.96 -8.93
C ALA A 779 3.53 50.80 -9.91
N GLY A 780 4.21 49.67 -9.75
CA GLY A 780 4.01 48.47 -10.57
C GLY A 780 5.29 47.71 -10.91
N ASN A 781 5.12 46.47 -11.34
CA ASN A 781 6.22 45.56 -11.68
C ASN A 781 7.08 46.09 -12.83
N TYR A 782 8.40 45.96 -12.69
CA TYR A 782 9.34 46.34 -13.74
C TYR A 782 10.58 45.44 -13.74
N SER A 783 11.33 45.48 -14.84
CA SER A 783 12.55 44.70 -15.04
C SER A 783 13.72 45.58 -15.41
N VAL A 784 14.89 45.36 -14.80
CA VAL A 784 16.17 46.01 -15.15
C VAL A 784 17.11 45.00 -15.77
N VAL A 785 17.51 45.23 -17.04
CA VAL A 785 18.42 44.35 -17.79
C VAL A 785 19.77 45.02 -17.96
N ALA A 786 20.87 44.27 -17.83
CA ALA A 786 22.23 44.71 -18.15
C ALA A 786 22.88 43.76 -19.17
N ALA A 787 23.32 44.27 -20.32
CA ALA A 787 23.82 43.48 -21.45
C ALA A 787 25.06 44.09 -22.14
N GLU A 788 25.88 43.28 -22.82
CA GLU A 788 27.13 43.75 -23.45
C GLU A 788 27.04 44.12 -24.95
N ARG A 789 25.88 43.97 -25.62
CA ARG A 789 25.66 44.38 -27.03
C ARG A 789 24.19 44.39 -27.48
N TYR A 790 23.91 45.28 -28.43
CA TYR A 790 22.70 45.45 -29.25
C TYR A 790 22.03 44.18 -29.82
N LEU A 791 21.28 43.43 -29.02
CA LEU A 791 20.14 42.61 -29.45
C LEU A 791 19.02 42.71 -28.40
N PHE A 792 18.19 43.75 -28.53
CA PHE A 792 16.82 43.68 -28.04
C PHE A 792 16.02 42.96 -29.12
N GLU A 793 15.52 41.77 -28.82
CA GLU A 793 14.47 41.11 -29.61
C GLU A 793 13.11 41.74 -29.27
N THR A 794 12.22 41.78 -30.25
CA THR A 794 10.87 42.32 -30.15
C THR A 794 9.95 41.57 -31.11
N GLU A 795 9.19 40.60 -30.59
CA GLU A 795 7.82 40.25 -31.02
C GLU A 795 7.16 39.36 -29.91
N PRO A 796 5.86 39.02 -29.97
CA PRO A 796 4.98 39.23 -28.81
C PRO A 796 4.84 38.06 -27.81
N ASN A 797 5.11 38.34 -26.53
CA ASN A 797 4.73 37.49 -25.40
C ASN A 797 3.20 37.53 -25.21
N GLY A 798 2.54 36.36 -25.26
CA GLY A 798 1.07 36.29 -25.29
C GLY A 798 0.45 35.00 -24.76
N LEU A 799 1.17 34.20 -23.96
CA LEU A 799 0.66 33.12 -23.10
C LEU A 799 1.51 33.05 -21.82
N LEU A 800 0.98 32.40 -20.78
CA LEU A 800 1.54 32.29 -19.42
C LEU A 800 2.04 30.85 -19.16
N SER A 801 3.27 30.52 -19.56
CA SER A 801 4.04 29.40 -19.01
C SER A 801 5.51 29.44 -19.47
N ASP A 802 6.35 28.74 -18.71
CA ASP A 802 7.81 28.52 -18.91
C ASP A 802 8.75 29.74 -18.64
N PRO A 803 10.01 29.52 -18.20
CA PRO A 803 10.45 30.08 -16.91
C PRO A 803 11.65 31.03 -17.08
N LEU A 804 12.26 31.49 -15.98
CA LEU A 804 13.73 31.49 -15.76
C LEU A 804 14.15 32.19 -14.45
N ARG A 805 15.11 31.58 -13.74
CA ARG A 805 15.68 32.03 -12.46
C ARG A 805 17.00 32.83 -12.63
N THR A 806 17.25 33.78 -11.73
CA THR A 806 18.55 34.37 -11.29
C THR A 806 19.45 35.14 -12.29
N LEU A 807 20.01 36.28 -11.86
CA LEU A 807 20.98 37.05 -12.65
C LEU A 807 22.44 36.58 -12.51
N ASP A 808 22.98 36.00 -13.58
CA ASP A 808 24.40 36.14 -13.95
C ASP A 808 24.50 36.41 -15.47
N PHE A 809 24.66 37.69 -15.85
CA PHE A 809 24.95 38.22 -17.19
C PHE A 809 24.21 37.63 -18.42
N ARG A 810 23.12 36.90 -18.21
CA ARG A 810 22.26 36.31 -19.26
C ARG A 810 20.75 36.57 -19.04
N ILE A 811 20.35 37.00 -17.84
CA ILE A 811 18.96 37.16 -17.40
C ILE A 811 18.85 38.50 -16.64
N GLY A 812 17.69 39.17 -16.72
CA GLY A 812 17.43 40.47 -16.10
C GLY A 812 16.93 40.40 -14.65
N ALA A 813 16.89 41.56 -13.97
CA ALA A 813 16.42 41.73 -12.59
C ALA A 813 14.96 42.17 -12.56
N TYR A 814 14.22 41.70 -11.57
CA TYR A 814 12.84 42.11 -11.31
C TYR A 814 12.76 42.96 -10.04
N GLY A 815 11.92 43.98 -10.05
CA GLY A 815 11.66 44.87 -8.90
C GLY A 815 10.18 45.21 -8.78
N TYR A 816 9.76 45.56 -7.57
CA TYR A 816 8.40 45.99 -7.25
C TYR A 816 8.44 47.27 -6.42
N LEU A 817 7.88 48.35 -6.97
CA LEU A 817 7.73 49.63 -6.26
C LEU A 817 6.31 49.71 -5.68
N GLY A 818 6.20 49.88 -4.35
CA GLY A 818 4.91 49.83 -3.67
C GLY A 818 4.97 50.07 -2.16
N THR A 819 4.14 51.00 -1.67
CA THR A 819 4.23 51.52 -0.30
C THR A 819 3.39 50.78 0.72
N VAL A 820 3.99 49.88 1.53
CA VAL A 820 3.50 49.60 2.90
C VAL A 820 4.68 49.44 3.86
N ASN A 821 4.65 50.15 4.99
CA ASN A 821 5.78 50.19 5.92
C ASN A 821 5.87 48.90 6.75
N ASN A 822 7.04 48.28 6.80
CA ASN A 822 7.59 47.68 8.02
C ASN A 822 9.13 47.76 7.98
N GLU A 823 9.72 48.39 9.00
CA GLU A 823 11.15 48.72 9.03
C GLU A 823 12.03 47.49 9.29
N ILE A 824 12.64 46.99 8.21
CA ILE A 824 14.03 46.50 8.08
C ILE A 824 14.82 46.46 9.42
N GLU A 825 14.98 45.27 10.02
CA GLU A 825 16.14 44.99 10.90
C GLU A 825 17.29 44.33 10.11
N ALA A 826 18.27 45.16 9.78
CA ALA A 826 19.71 44.87 9.69
C ALA A 826 20.22 43.48 9.22
N TRP A 827 20.77 43.45 8.00
CA TRP A 827 21.73 42.43 7.54
C TRP A 827 22.92 42.21 8.50
N ALA A 828 23.30 40.94 8.66
CA ALA A 828 24.69 40.49 8.84
C ALA A 828 24.92 39.24 7.94
N PRO A 829 26.15 38.98 7.45
CA PRO A 829 26.34 38.51 6.07
C PRO A 829 26.42 36.99 5.87
N LEU A 830 26.17 36.57 4.61
CA LEU A 830 26.54 35.26 4.07
C LEU A 830 28.05 34.99 4.18
N GLU A 831 28.42 33.77 4.55
CA GLU A 831 29.63 33.11 4.03
C GLU A 831 29.32 31.70 3.51
N ALA A 832 29.33 31.58 2.17
CA ALA A 832 29.82 30.45 1.38
C ALA A 832 29.21 29.02 1.54
N TRP A 833 28.18 28.72 0.73
CA TRP A 833 27.99 27.44 0.02
C TRP A 833 27.50 27.83 -1.39
N ASN A 834 28.27 27.69 -2.48
CA ASN A 834 28.83 26.49 -3.14
C ASN A 834 27.73 25.62 -3.80
N SER A 835 27.92 25.28 -5.07
CA SER A 835 26.87 24.89 -6.02
C SER A 835 26.40 23.44 -5.92
N THR A 836 25.12 23.26 -5.64
CA THR A 836 24.26 22.11 -6.00
C THR A 836 22.85 22.67 -6.21
N SER A 837 22.06 22.06 -7.10
CA SER A 837 20.66 22.44 -7.31
C SER A 837 19.84 22.15 -6.07
N LEU A 838 19.10 23.16 -5.60
CA LEU A 838 17.96 22.95 -4.73
C LEU A 838 16.70 23.28 -5.52
N THR A 839 15.92 22.23 -5.79
CA THR A 839 14.46 22.35 -5.85
C THR A 839 14.01 23.13 -4.61
N GLN A 840 13.09 24.07 -4.81
CA GLN A 840 12.55 24.82 -3.69
C GLN A 840 11.46 23.93 -3.09
N LEU A 841 11.85 23.07 -2.14
CA LEU A 841 10.90 22.31 -1.34
C LEU A 841 9.95 23.28 -0.64
N SER A 842 8.68 23.26 -1.03
CA SER A 842 7.63 23.86 -0.24
C SER A 842 7.20 22.87 0.83
N VAL A 843 7.03 23.39 2.04
CA VAL A 843 6.56 22.62 3.18
C VAL A 843 5.14 23.07 3.46
N ALA A 844 4.18 22.21 3.18
CA ALA A 844 2.82 22.36 3.64
C ALA A 844 2.71 21.83 5.08
N VAL A 845 1.69 22.30 5.79
CA VAL A 845 1.32 21.78 7.10
C VAL A 845 -0.13 21.32 6.99
N GLU A 846 -0.41 20.14 7.52
CA GLU A 846 -1.75 19.60 7.71
C GLU A 846 -2.73 20.64 8.28
N SER A 847 -4.00 20.57 7.83
CA SER A 847 -5.08 21.42 8.31
C SER A 847 -6.34 20.60 8.63
N GLU A 848 -6.45 20.16 9.87
CA GLU A 848 -7.62 19.48 10.43
C GLU A 848 -8.92 20.34 10.44
N PRO A 849 -10.10 19.76 10.14
CA PRO A 849 -10.31 18.37 9.73
C PRO A 849 -10.02 18.16 8.24
N ASN A 850 -9.51 16.98 7.91
CA ASN A 850 -9.23 16.53 6.53
C ASN A 850 -9.48 15.02 6.38
N ASN A 851 -10.44 14.50 7.14
CA ASN A 851 -10.63 13.06 7.38
C ASN A 851 -11.58 12.42 6.34
N ALA A 852 -11.94 13.17 5.29
CA ALA A 852 -12.68 12.71 4.12
C ALA A 852 -12.27 13.51 2.86
N ILE A 853 -12.68 13.04 1.67
CA ILE A 853 -12.51 13.78 0.40
C ILE A 853 -13.17 15.18 0.42
N ALA A 854 -14.22 15.37 1.21
CA ALA A 854 -14.98 16.63 1.27
C ALA A 854 -14.28 17.75 2.06
N ASP A 855 -13.34 17.42 2.96
CA ASP A 855 -12.53 18.35 3.75
C ASP A 855 -11.02 18.18 3.53
N ALA A 856 -10.62 17.38 2.53
CA ALA A 856 -9.25 17.13 2.13
C ALA A 856 -8.40 18.41 2.00
N THR A 857 -7.19 18.39 2.57
CA THR A 857 -6.26 19.53 2.52
C THR A 857 -5.79 19.75 1.07
N PRO A 858 -6.02 20.93 0.46
CA PRO A 858 -5.59 21.19 -0.92
C PRO A 858 -4.08 21.42 -0.98
N ILE A 859 -3.40 20.67 -1.85
CA ILE A 859 -1.98 20.81 -2.14
C ILE A 859 -1.80 21.34 -3.57
N ALA A 860 -1.10 22.47 -3.70
CA ALA A 860 -0.73 23.05 -4.98
C ALA A 860 0.51 22.33 -5.57
N LEU A 861 0.35 21.05 -5.91
CA LEU A 861 1.37 20.24 -6.57
C LEU A 861 1.05 20.16 -8.07
N GLY A 862 1.99 20.56 -8.93
CA GLY A 862 1.77 20.65 -10.37
C GLY A 862 2.80 21.51 -11.11
N PHE A 863 2.41 22.02 -12.27
CA PHE A 863 3.27 22.80 -13.19
C PHE A 863 2.75 24.21 -13.48
N GLU A 864 1.59 24.61 -12.96
CA GLU A 864 1.02 25.94 -13.19
C GLU A 864 1.65 27.03 -12.34
N ALA A 865 1.34 28.27 -12.71
CA ALA A 865 1.71 29.42 -11.90
C ALA A 865 1.05 29.33 -10.50
N LEU A 866 1.90 29.26 -9.46
CA LEU A 866 1.60 29.09 -8.02
C LEU A 866 1.55 27.64 -7.51
N GLU A 867 1.83 26.65 -8.36
CA GLU A 867 2.10 25.26 -7.95
C GLU A 867 3.61 25.01 -7.79
N ASP A 868 3.97 24.01 -6.98
CA ASP A 868 5.32 23.47 -6.88
C ASP A 868 5.36 22.02 -7.39
N THR A 869 6.47 21.59 -7.99
CA THR A 869 6.62 20.19 -8.46
C THR A 869 7.01 19.20 -7.33
N ALA A 870 7.25 19.72 -6.12
CA ALA A 870 7.70 18.94 -4.97
C ALA A 870 7.25 19.60 -3.66
N VAL A 871 6.30 18.96 -2.98
CA VAL A 871 5.75 19.39 -1.67
C VAL A 871 6.05 18.33 -0.62
N ASP A 872 6.51 18.75 0.55
CA ASP A 872 6.55 17.90 1.75
C ASP A 872 5.45 18.35 2.72
N VAL A 873 4.77 17.40 3.36
CA VAL A 873 3.73 17.63 4.37
C VAL A 873 4.10 16.91 5.65
N SER A 874 4.14 17.60 6.79
CA SER A 874 4.16 16.96 8.10
C SER A 874 2.75 16.90 8.68
N GLY A 875 2.30 15.70 9.06
CA GLY A 875 0.95 15.44 9.59
C GLY A 875 0.95 14.60 10.88
N THR A 876 -0.22 14.29 11.43
CA THR A 876 -0.41 13.52 12.67
C THR A 876 -1.77 12.81 12.72
N LEU A 877 -1.77 11.49 12.53
CA LEU A 877 -2.93 10.62 12.75
C LEU A 877 -3.29 10.62 14.24
N ALA A 878 -4.43 11.19 14.62
CA ALA A 878 -4.86 11.34 16.01
C ALA A 878 -5.38 10.03 16.64
N ASN A 879 -5.81 9.06 15.81
CA ASN A 879 -6.21 7.72 16.23
C ASN A 879 -6.04 6.67 15.10
N ALA A 880 -6.23 5.38 15.39
CA ALA A 880 -6.06 4.30 14.39
C ALA A 880 -7.21 4.16 13.37
N SER A 881 -8.22 5.03 13.45
CA SER A 881 -9.28 5.18 12.44
C SER A 881 -9.23 6.57 11.78
N ASP A 882 -8.12 7.31 11.95
CA ASP A 882 -7.86 8.49 11.13
C ASP A 882 -7.33 8.11 9.77
N VAL A 883 -7.77 8.88 8.77
CA VAL A 883 -7.33 8.80 7.39
C VAL A 883 -7.26 10.22 6.88
N ASP A 884 -6.06 10.73 6.60
CA ASP A 884 -5.85 12.10 6.18
C ASP A 884 -5.88 12.20 4.66
N PHE A 885 -6.77 13.04 4.13
CA PHE A 885 -6.93 13.24 2.70
C PHE A 885 -6.24 14.53 2.24
N TYR A 886 -5.49 14.42 1.14
CA TYR A 886 -4.81 15.51 0.45
C TYR A 886 -5.30 15.60 -0.99
N ARG A 887 -5.88 16.73 -1.38
CA ARG A 887 -6.41 16.95 -2.74
C ARG A 887 -5.33 17.58 -3.62
N ILE A 888 -5.11 17.00 -4.79
CA ILE A 888 -4.17 17.46 -5.82
C ILE A 888 -4.91 17.53 -7.17
N ASP A 889 -4.65 18.55 -7.98
CA ASP A 889 -5.14 18.60 -9.37
C ASP A 889 -4.02 18.14 -10.31
N LEU A 890 -4.26 17.10 -11.12
CA LEU A 890 -3.26 16.48 -11.99
C LEU A 890 -3.76 16.37 -13.44
N ARG A 891 -2.83 16.22 -14.38
CA ARG A 891 -3.08 16.22 -15.83
C ARG A 891 -2.59 14.95 -16.52
N PRO A 892 -3.10 14.62 -17.72
CA PRO A 892 -2.62 13.49 -18.50
C PRO A 892 -1.12 13.59 -18.76
N GLY A 893 -0.40 12.50 -18.49
CA GLY A 893 1.06 12.39 -18.56
C GLY A 893 1.81 13.02 -17.39
N ASP A 894 1.14 13.53 -16.35
CA ASP A 894 1.84 13.85 -15.11
C ASP A 894 2.27 12.55 -14.42
N VAL A 895 3.54 12.45 -14.04
CA VAL A 895 4.10 11.29 -13.34
C VAL A 895 4.14 11.61 -11.85
N LEU A 896 3.14 11.10 -11.12
CA LEU A 896 3.01 11.30 -9.68
C LEU A 896 3.87 10.29 -8.93
N GLY A 897 4.64 10.74 -7.96
CA GLY A 897 5.35 9.91 -6.98
C GLY A 897 5.04 10.35 -5.56
N VAL A 898 4.74 9.39 -4.68
CA VAL A 898 4.37 9.61 -3.29
C VAL A 898 5.12 8.65 -2.38
N SER A 899 5.64 9.14 -1.26
CA SER A 899 6.21 8.30 -0.20
C SER A 899 5.89 8.89 1.16
N VAL A 900 5.68 8.03 2.17
CA VAL A 900 5.40 8.44 3.55
C VAL A 900 6.34 7.72 4.52
N ASP A 901 6.71 8.37 5.62
CA ASP A 901 7.47 7.80 6.73
C ASP A 901 6.85 8.20 8.09
N GLY A 902 7.16 7.44 9.15
CA GLY A 902 6.72 7.70 10.52
C GLY A 902 5.63 6.76 11.00
N SER A 903 4.49 7.31 11.44
CA SER A 903 3.38 6.53 12.02
C SER A 903 2.35 6.05 11.01
N ALA A 904 2.28 6.68 9.84
CA ALA A 904 1.52 6.20 8.69
C ALA A 904 2.24 5.02 8.02
N ASN A 905 1.48 4.07 7.50
CA ASN A 905 1.99 2.87 6.85
C ASN A 905 1.09 2.36 5.72
N PHE A 906 0.13 3.17 5.27
CA PHE A 906 -0.66 2.90 4.07
C PHE A 906 -0.90 4.21 3.31
N LEU A 907 -0.75 4.13 1.98
CA LEU A 907 -1.04 5.18 1.02
C LEU A 907 -2.08 4.70 0.04
N SER A 908 -3.02 5.57 -0.32
CA SER A 908 -4.04 5.29 -1.32
C SER A 908 -4.28 6.50 -2.21
N LEU A 909 -4.06 6.33 -3.50
CA LEU A 909 -4.40 7.29 -4.55
C LEU A 909 -5.83 7.01 -5.03
N ARG A 910 -6.68 8.03 -4.94
CA ARG A 910 -8.11 7.96 -5.22
C ARG A 910 -8.55 9.03 -6.21
N ASP A 911 -9.61 8.75 -6.94
CA ASP A 911 -10.24 9.73 -7.83
C ASP A 911 -11.28 10.60 -7.08
N HIS A 912 -11.86 11.56 -7.81
CA HIS A 912 -12.93 12.43 -7.31
C HIS A 912 -14.25 11.74 -6.94
N LEU A 913 -14.44 10.47 -7.29
CA LEU A 913 -15.59 9.63 -6.89
C LEU A 913 -15.28 8.78 -5.65
N ASN A 914 -14.09 8.94 -5.06
CA ASN A 914 -13.54 8.11 -3.97
C ASN A 914 -13.24 6.65 -4.39
N PHE A 915 -13.10 6.38 -5.69
CA PHE A 915 -12.63 5.09 -6.17
C PHE A 915 -11.12 4.98 -5.97
N GLU A 916 -10.66 3.83 -5.48
CA GLU A 916 -9.24 3.58 -5.25
C GLU A 916 -8.55 3.15 -6.54
N LEU A 917 -7.59 3.95 -6.99
CA LEU A 917 -6.85 3.72 -8.21
C LEU A 917 -5.57 2.91 -7.95
N LEU A 918 -4.94 3.13 -6.79
CA LEU A 918 -3.66 2.54 -6.41
C LEU A 918 -3.47 2.63 -4.88
N GLY A 919 -3.40 1.50 -4.19
CA GLY A 919 -3.09 1.36 -2.77
C GLY A 919 -1.71 0.73 -2.52
N SER A 920 -1.07 1.06 -1.40
CA SER A 920 0.26 0.56 -1.03
C SER A 920 0.51 0.62 0.48
N ASP A 921 0.94 -0.49 1.10
CA ASP A 921 1.44 -0.56 2.48
C ASP A 921 2.97 -0.75 2.57
N VAL A 922 3.66 -0.66 1.44
CA VAL A 922 5.07 -1.02 1.25
C VAL A 922 5.85 0.04 0.46
N ASP A 923 7.10 0.30 0.83
CA ASP A 923 8.01 1.11 0.02
C ASP A 923 8.69 0.24 -1.04
N VAL A 924 8.49 0.59 -2.30
CA VAL A 924 9.00 -0.14 -3.47
C VAL A 924 9.98 0.69 -4.29
N SER A 925 10.43 1.83 -3.78
CA SER A 925 11.41 2.68 -4.47
C SER A 925 12.74 1.99 -4.78
N ASP A 926 13.07 0.88 -4.11
CA ASP A 926 14.23 0.01 -4.40
C ASP A 926 14.16 -0.69 -5.78
N ILE A 927 13.02 -0.69 -6.49
CA ILE A 927 12.86 -1.31 -7.83
C ILE A 927 12.79 -0.27 -8.97
N TYR A 928 12.84 1.02 -8.66
CA TYR A 928 12.95 2.08 -9.67
C TYR A 928 14.41 2.22 -10.14
N PRO A 929 14.68 2.72 -11.36
CA PRO A 929 16.06 2.93 -11.80
C PRO A 929 16.78 3.99 -10.95
N ASP A 930 18.11 3.88 -10.87
CA ASP A 930 19.01 4.85 -10.19
C ASP A 930 18.81 6.31 -10.65
N ALA A 931 18.27 6.51 -11.87
CA ALA A 931 17.96 7.81 -12.45
C ALA A 931 16.58 8.38 -12.08
N SER A 932 15.68 7.56 -11.49
CA SER A 932 14.32 7.95 -11.15
C SER A 932 14.30 9.09 -10.12
N PRO A 933 13.53 10.17 -10.35
CA PRO A 933 13.39 11.28 -9.41
C PRO A 933 12.23 11.07 -8.41
N LEU A 934 11.57 9.90 -8.45
CA LEU A 934 10.42 9.57 -7.59
C LEU A 934 10.85 9.44 -6.11
N PRO A 935 9.97 9.79 -5.15
CA PRO A 935 10.30 9.74 -3.73
C PRO A 935 10.23 8.31 -3.18
N GLY A 936 10.97 8.06 -2.10
CA GLY A 936 11.12 6.75 -1.48
C GLY A 936 11.99 6.77 -0.22
N GLY A 937 12.28 5.60 0.33
CA GLY A 937 13.01 5.41 1.60
C GLY A 937 12.14 5.55 2.86
N GLY A 938 10.84 5.27 2.75
CA GLY A 938 9.81 5.45 3.79
C GLY A 938 9.23 4.13 4.34
N THR A 939 8.01 4.21 4.87
CA THR A 939 7.20 3.05 5.27
C THR A 939 6.32 2.54 4.11
N ALA A 940 5.79 3.44 3.28
CA ALA A 940 5.06 3.10 2.07
C ALA A 940 5.37 4.08 0.93
N SER A 941 5.25 3.63 -0.32
CA SER A 941 5.39 4.46 -1.52
C SER A 941 4.46 4.02 -2.65
N LEU A 942 4.05 4.96 -3.50
CA LEU A 942 3.34 4.68 -4.75
C LEU A 942 3.81 5.61 -5.88
N ALA A 943 3.72 5.15 -7.12
CA ALA A 943 3.95 5.97 -8.30
C ALA A 943 2.94 5.63 -9.40
N ARG A 944 2.49 6.64 -10.16
CA ARG A 944 1.53 6.46 -11.25
C ARG A 944 1.70 7.51 -12.34
N VAL A 945 1.66 7.09 -13.60
CA VAL A 945 1.44 7.98 -14.74
C VAL A 945 -0.05 8.29 -14.84
N ILE A 946 -0.41 9.56 -14.74
CA ILE A 946 -1.80 10.02 -14.75
C ILE A 946 -2.36 9.97 -16.17
N ASP A 947 -3.50 9.29 -16.36
CA ASP A 947 -4.13 9.09 -17.67
C ASP A 947 -5.14 10.19 -18.04
N ARG A 948 -5.67 10.92 -17.04
CA ARG A 948 -6.78 11.88 -17.19
C ARG A 948 -6.56 13.16 -16.40
N GLU A 949 -7.16 14.25 -16.86
CA GLU A 949 -7.22 15.50 -16.09
C GLU A 949 -8.26 15.38 -14.98
N GLY A 950 -7.92 15.76 -13.75
CA GLY A 950 -8.88 15.75 -12.65
C GLY A 950 -8.31 16.06 -11.27
N ALA A 951 -9.23 16.06 -10.30
CA ALA A 951 -8.89 16.11 -8.89
C ALA A 951 -8.64 14.69 -8.37
N TYR A 952 -7.43 14.47 -7.87
CA TYR A 952 -6.97 13.23 -7.25
C TYR A 952 -6.78 13.46 -5.74
N PHE A 953 -6.86 12.37 -4.98
CA PHE A 953 -6.82 12.42 -3.51
C PHE A 953 -5.81 11.39 -3.01
N ILE A 954 -4.83 11.82 -2.23
CA ILE A 954 -3.96 10.93 -1.47
C ILE A 954 -4.57 10.77 -0.08
N ALA A 955 -5.00 9.55 0.24
CA ALA A 955 -5.39 9.12 1.56
C ALA A 955 -4.16 8.51 2.28
N VAL A 956 -3.88 9.00 3.48
CA VAL A 956 -2.78 8.53 4.34
C VAL A 956 -3.39 7.92 5.60
N SER A 957 -3.02 6.69 5.95
CA SER A 957 -3.51 6.04 7.17
C SER A 957 -2.44 5.18 7.86
N GLY A 958 -2.76 4.70 9.07
CA GLY A 958 -1.88 3.83 9.84
C GLY A 958 -2.03 3.96 11.34
N THR A 959 -0.91 4.00 12.05
CA THR A 959 -0.88 4.05 13.51
C THR A 959 -0.92 5.48 14.04
N THR A 960 -1.39 5.65 15.29
CA THR A 960 -1.49 6.96 15.94
C THR A 960 -0.12 7.60 16.18
N GLY A 961 0.13 8.73 15.51
CA GLY A 961 1.36 9.51 15.66
C GLY A 961 1.64 10.39 14.44
N ALA A 962 2.80 11.03 14.45
CA ALA A 962 3.24 11.93 13.38
C ALA A 962 3.79 11.14 12.18
N TYR A 963 3.61 11.70 10.98
CA TYR A 963 4.20 11.20 9.73
C TYR A 963 4.69 12.37 8.88
N ASP A 964 5.61 12.08 7.97
CA ASP A 964 6.07 13.00 6.93
C ASP A 964 5.74 12.39 5.55
N LEU A 965 4.98 13.12 4.74
CA LEU A 965 4.52 12.74 3.40
C LEU A 965 5.28 13.56 2.35
N GLN A 966 5.89 12.88 1.37
CA GLN A 966 6.53 13.49 0.22
C GLN A 966 5.67 13.32 -1.02
N LEU A 967 5.34 14.43 -1.67
CA LEU A 967 4.60 14.49 -2.93
C LEU A 967 5.50 15.08 -4.02
N ARG A 968 5.62 14.39 -5.15
CA ARG A 968 6.41 14.80 -6.31
C ARG A 968 5.61 14.61 -7.60
N VAL A 969 5.76 15.53 -8.54
CA VAL A 969 5.18 15.39 -9.88
C VAL A 969 6.19 15.76 -10.96
N TYR A 970 6.26 14.94 -12.00
CA TYR A 970 7.20 15.05 -13.10
C TYR A 970 6.47 14.91 -14.45
N ARG A 971 7.21 15.14 -15.54
CA ARG A 971 6.79 14.82 -16.91
C ARG A 971 7.73 13.74 -17.48
N PRO A 972 7.29 12.92 -18.44
CA PRO A 972 8.14 11.92 -19.09
C PRO A 972 9.41 12.55 -19.65
N THR A 973 10.57 11.90 -19.44
CA THR A 973 11.87 12.54 -19.71
C THR A 973 12.01 13.00 -21.15
N LEU A 974 11.51 12.19 -22.09
CA LEU A 974 11.57 12.47 -23.52
C LEU A 974 10.86 13.77 -23.92
N GLU A 975 9.86 14.28 -23.19
CA GLU A 975 9.24 15.57 -23.50
C GLU A 975 10.28 16.72 -23.53
N ASN A 976 11.32 16.62 -22.70
CA ASN A 976 12.43 17.58 -22.63
C ASN A 976 13.37 17.53 -23.85
N GLU A 977 13.17 16.61 -24.78
CA GLU A 977 13.96 16.50 -26.01
C GLU A 977 13.37 17.27 -27.20
N LEU A 978 14.16 17.34 -28.28
CA LEU A 978 13.74 17.98 -29.53
C LEU A 978 12.51 17.31 -30.15
N ARG A 979 11.69 18.12 -30.85
CA ARG A 979 10.47 17.68 -31.52
C ARG A 979 10.60 16.37 -32.32
N GLY A 980 9.92 15.33 -31.84
CA GLY A 980 9.86 14.01 -32.48
C GLY A 980 11.03 13.07 -32.17
N VAL A 981 11.90 13.40 -31.21
CA VAL A 981 12.71 12.38 -30.51
C VAL A 981 11.77 11.46 -29.75
N HIS A 982 12.07 10.16 -29.74
CA HIS A 982 11.23 9.08 -29.23
C HIS A 982 12.10 7.94 -28.70
N GLN A 983 11.48 7.01 -27.96
CA GLN A 983 12.14 5.83 -27.44
C GLN A 983 12.45 4.84 -28.56
N THR A 984 13.61 4.18 -28.48
CA THR A 984 13.95 3.03 -29.32
C THR A 984 13.94 1.75 -28.48
N LEU A 985 13.19 0.74 -28.90
CA LEU A 985 13.20 -0.60 -28.31
C LEU A 985 13.97 -1.54 -29.24
N PHE A 986 15.14 -2.04 -28.80
CA PHE A 986 15.99 -2.91 -29.60
C PHE A 986 15.96 -4.37 -29.12
N ILE A 987 15.48 -5.27 -30.00
CA ILE A 987 15.41 -6.71 -29.72
C ILE A 987 16.66 -7.43 -30.27
N ASP A 988 17.47 -7.94 -29.34
CA ASP A 988 18.76 -8.59 -29.60
C ASP A 988 18.64 -10.13 -29.54
N PHE A 989 18.84 -10.78 -30.69
CA PHE A 989 18.79 -12.23 -30.88
C PHE A 989 20.20 -12.84 -31.05
N ASP A 990 21.23 -12.00 -31.26
CA ASP A 990 22.63 -12.40 -31.44
C ASP A 990 23.30 -12.78 -30.09
N GLY A 991 22.69 -12.38 -28.98
CA GLY A 991 23.19 -12.58 -27.62
C GLY A 991 24.26 -11.56 -27.24
N ALA A 992 24.31 -11.20 -25.96
CA ALA A 992 25.14 -10.11 -25.46
C ALA A 992 26.06 -10.50 -24.29
N ASP A 993 27.16 -9.75 -24.13
CA ASP A 993 27.85 -9.66 -22.83
C ASP A 993 27.01 -8.76 -21.90
N ILE A 994 26.37 -9.36 -20.89
CA ILE A 994 25.52 -8.69 -19.90
C ILE A 994 26.31 -8.50 -18.60
N ASP A 995 26.34 -7.27 -18.06
CA ASP A 995 26.77 -7.06 -16.67
C ASP A 995 25.61 -7.32 -15.73
N ARG A 996 25.65 -8.44 -15.02
CA ARG A 996 24.47 -8.96 -14.31
C ARG A 996 24.18 -8.21 -13.01
N SER A 997 25.02 -7.25 -12.62
CA SER A 997 24.81 -6.46 -11.40
C SER A 997 23.59 -5.56 -11.49
N ILE A 998 23.14 -5.24 -12.71
CA ILE A 998 21.87 -4.55 -12.96
C ILE A 998 20.68 -5.37 -12.46
N PHE A 999 20.76 -6.70 -12.55
CA PHE A 999 19.79 -7.65 -11.98
C PHE A 999 20.20 -8.13 -10.56
N GLY A 1000 20.98 -7.35 -9.81
CA GLY A 1000 21.45 -7.70 -8.46
C GLY A 1000 22.50 -8.82 -8.37
N VAL A 1001 22.96 -9.41 -9.49
CA VAL A 1001 23.90 -10.55 -9.49
C VAL A 1001 25.31 -10.13 -9.91
N SER A 1002 26.31 -10.30 -9.05
CA SER A 1002 27.65 -9.76 -9.33
C SER A 1002 28.34 -10.32 -10.60
N GLY A 1003 28.74 -9.43 -11.51
CA GLY A 1003 29.72 -9.66 -12.57
C GLY A 1003 29.16 -10.11 -13.92
N THR A 1004 29.95 -9.91 -14.97
CA THR A 1004 29.55 -10.07 -16.39
C THR A 1004 29.45 -11.53 -16.85
N SER A 1005 28.50 -11.82 -17.76
CA SER A 1005 28.29 -13.11 -18.40
C SER A 1005 27.93 -12.94 -19.88
N ALA A 1006 28.45 -13.82 -20.75
CA ALA A 1006 28.09 -13.85 -22.16
C ALA A 1006 26.85 -14.73 -22.36
N PHE A 1007 25.77 -14.17 -22.91
CA PHE A 1007 24.51 -14.87 -23.15
C PHE A 1007 24.52 -15.56 -24.52
N SER A 1008 23.80 -16.67 -24.63
CA SER A 1008 23.73 -17.48 -25.86
C SER A 1008 22.71 -16.90 -26.85
N PRO A 1009 22.96 -16.86 -28.17
CA PRO A 1009 22.00 -16.39 -29.17
C PRO A 1009 20.74 -17.26 -29.25
N LEU A 1010 19.66 -16.72 -29.82
CA LEU A 1010 18.44 -17.46 -30.17
C LEU A 1010 18.74 -18.74 -30.98
N SER A 1011 19.71 -18.67 -31.90
CA SER A 1011 20.12 -19.79 -32.77
C SER A 1011 20.50 -21.08 -32.02
N ASP A 1012 21.04 -20.98 -30.80
CA ASP A 1012 21.46 -22.12 -30.00
C ASP A 1012 20.27 -22.93 -29.43
N PHE A 1013 19.08 -22.32 -29.34
CA PHE A 1013 17.87 -22.92 -28.76
C PHE A 1013 16.95 -23.58 -29.78
N LEU A 1014 16.98 -23.14 -31.05
CA LEU A 1014 16.11 -23.64 -32.14
C LEU A 1014 16.02 -25.18 -32.21
N SER A 1015 17.16 -25.86 -32.07
CA SER A 1015 17.23 -27.32 -32.14
C SER A 1015 16.48 -28.05 -31.02
N ARG A 1016 16.24 -27.38 -29.88
CA ARG A 1016 15.51 -27.91 -28.72
C ARG A 1016 13.99 -27.87 -28.91
N TRP A 1017 13.48 -26.93 -29.71
CA TRP A 1017 12.09 -26.94 -30.23
C TRP A 1017 11.91 -27.83 -31.47
N GLY A 1018 12.97 -28.52 -31.92
CA GLY A 1018 12.96 -29.34 -33.14
C GLY A 1018 13.08 -28.55 -34.44
N LEU A 1019 13.39 -27.26 -34.37
CA LEU A 1019 13.63 -26.37 -35.51
C LEU A 1019 15.11 -26.44 -35.95
N THR A 1020 15.42 -25.79 -37.07
CA THR A 1020 16.77 -25.71 -37.65
C THR A 1020 17.19 -24.27 -37.88
N ALA A 1021 18.48 -24.03 -38.13
CA ALA A 1021 18.99 -22.72 -38.54
C ALA A 1021 18.47 -22.20 -39.90
N ALA A 1022 17.59 -22.94 -40.59
CA ALA A 1022 16.85 -22.44 -41.75
C ALA A 1022 15.47 -21.87 -41.39
N ASP A 1023 15.04 -22.07 -40.13
CA ASP A 1023 13.76 -21.61 -39.59
C ASP A 1023 13.93 -20.37 -38.70
N GLU A 1024 15.18 -19.96 -38.43
CA GLU A 1024 15.57 -18.82 -37.57
C GLU A 1024 14.94 -17.50 -38.00
N ASP A 1025 15.04 -17.15 -39.29
CA ASP A 1025 14.43 -15.94 -39.84
C ASP A 1025 12.91 -15.91 -39.56
N ALA A 1026 12.22 -17.05 -39.67
CA ALA A 1026 10.78 -17.14 -39.46
C ALA A 1026 10.38 -17.08 -37.97
N VAL A 1027 11.25 -17.55 -37.06
CA VAL A 1027 11.06 -17.37 -35.61
C VAL A 1027 11.24 -15.89 -35.23
N ILE A 1028 12.25 -15.22 -35.77
CA ILE A 1028 12.46 -13.78 -35.56
C ILE A 1028 11.28 -12.98 -36.12
N ASP A 1029 10.80 -13.29 -37.33
CA ASP A 1029 9.61 -12.65 -37.90
C ASP A 1029 8.36 -12.83 -37.01
N ALA A 1030 8.16 -14.00 -36.43
CA ALA A 1030 7.01 -14.29 -35.57
C ALA A 1030 7.10 -13.55 -34.21
N ILE A 1031 8.28 -13.53 -33.57
CA ILE A 1031 8.50 -12.80 -32.31
C ILE A 1031 8.32 -11.29 -32.53
N MET A 1032 8.97 -10.74 -33.57
CA MET A 1032 8.85 -9.32 -33.89
C MET A 1032 7.42 -8.93 -34.29
N GLY A 1033 6.64 -9.85 -34.86
CA GLY A 1033 5.22 -9.62 -35.17
C GLY A 1033 4.41 -9.21 -33.95
N HIS A 1034 4.47 -10.00 -32.88
CA HIS A 1034 3.74 -9.72 -31.64
C HIS A 1034 4.32 -8.53 -30.84
N VAL A 1035 5.64 -8.35 -30.81
CA VAL A 1035 6.23 -7.15 -30.16
C VAL A 1035 5.81 -5.86 -30.88
N VAL A 1036 5.77 -5.86 -32.22
CA VAL A 1036 5.34 -4.68 -32.98
C VAL A 1036 3.84 -4.42 -32.84
N GLU A 1037 3.02 -5.46 -32.73
CA GLU A 1037 1.57 -5.32 -32.63
C GLU A 1037 1.12 -4.87 -31.23
N ASN A 1038 1.56 -5.52 -30.15
CA ASN A 1038 1.33 -5.06 -28.77
C ASN A 1038 1.61 -3.56 -28.57
N PHE A 1039 2.71 -3.06 -29.14
CA PHE A 1039 3.09 -1.64 -29.05
C PHE A 1039 2.36 -0.74 -30.07
N ALA A 1040 1.93 -1.27 -31.22
CA ALA A 1040 1.08 -0.51 -32.14
C ALA A 1040 -0.30 -0.22 -31.52
N ASP A 1041 -0.85 -1.19 -30.79
CA ASP A 1041 -2.15 -1.06 -30.13
C ASP A 1041 -2.19 0.06 -29.08
N ILE A 1042 -1.06 0.38 -28.44
CA ILE A 1042 -0.94 1.56 -27.56
C ILE A 1042 -1.23 2.86 -28.32
N GLY A 1043 -0.72 3.00 -29.55
CA GLY A 1043 -0.98 4.18 -30.39
C GLY A 1043 -2.38 4.18 -31.04
N GLU A 1044 -3.02 3.03 -31.20
CA GLU A 1044 -4.39 2.93 -31.74
C GLU A 1044 -5.48 3.12 -30.67
N ARG A 1045 -5.22 2.71 -29.42
CA ARG A 1045 -6.21 2.66 -28.31
C ARG A 1045 -5.93 3.65 -27.17
N GLY A 1046 -4.68 4.04 -26.95
CA GLY A 1046 -4.27 4.90 -25.83
C GLY A 1046 -4.68 6.37 -25.99
N PHE A 1047 -4.78 7.08 -24.87
CA PHE A 1047 -5.29 8.46 -24.82
C PHE A 1047 -4.27 9.53 -25.28
N ASN A 1048 -3.01 9.15 -25.53
CA ASN A 1048 -1.93 10.08 -25.92
C ASN A 1048 -1.64 10.12 -27.45
N GLY A 1049 -2.62 9.75 -28.29
CA GLY A 1049 -2.49 9.79 -29.75
C GLY A 1049 -1.40 8.87 -30.32
N ASP A 1050 -0.97 9.14 -31.56
CA ASP A 1050 0.12 8.43 -32.24
C ASP A 1050 0.90 9.42 -33.12
N PHE A 1051 2.16 9.67 -32.78
CA PHE A 1051 3.02 10.59 -33.53
C PHE A 1051 3.22 10.17 -35.00
N ALA A 1052 3.21 8.87 -35.31
CA ALA A 1052 3.37 8.38 -36.68
C ALA A 1052 2.23 8.89 -37.57
N THR A 1053 1.01 8.95 -37.04
CA THR A 1053 -0.21 9.44 -37.69
C THR A 1053 -0.41 10.95 -37.54
N THR A 1054 -0.34 11.50 -36.33
CA THR A 1054 -0.71 12.90 -36.02
C THR A 1054 0.40 13.90 -36.35
N ARG A 1055 1.67 13.50 -36.16
CA ARG A 1055 2.86 14.37 -36.16
C ARG A 1055 2.83 15.49 -35.11
N GLN A 1056 2.05 15.32 -34.05
CA GLN A 1056 1.98 16.27 -32.94
C GLN A 1056 3.03 15.91 -31.88
N PRO A 1057 4.00 16.80 -31.58
CA PRO A 1057 4.97 16.54 -30.53
C PRO A 1057 4.28 16.42 -29.16
N GLY A 1058 4.66 15.42 -28.38
CA GLY A 1058 4.01 15.03 -27.12
C GLY A 1058 3.26 13.70 -27.28
N ASP A 1059 2.70 13.43 -28.46
CA ASP A 1059 2.02 12.16 -28.73
C ASP A 1059 2.99 10.97 -28.61
N TYR A 1060 2.42 9.80 -28.30
CA TYR A 1060 3.09 8.50 -28.18
C TYR A 1060 3.95 8.15 -29.41
N ALA A 1061 5.17 7.62 -29.18
CA ALA A 1061 5.94 6.90 -30.19
C ALA A 1061 7.04 5.99 -29.60
N VAL A 1062 7.20 4.81 -30.21
CA VAL A 1062 8.38 3.94 -30.05
C VAL A 1062 8.90 3.49 -31.42
N GLU A 1063 10.21 3.43 -31.61
CA GLU A 1063 10.86 2.80 -32.77
C GLU A 1063 11.37 1.41 -32.38
N ILE A 1064 10.76 0.36 -32.96
CA ILE A 1064 11.09 -1.03 -32.65
C ILE A 1064 12.09 -1.57 -33.68
N LEU A 1065 13.30 -1.88 -33.22
CA LEU A 1065 14.41 -2.36 -34.03
C LEU A 1065 14.81 -3.78 -33.60
N ASN A 1066 15.55 -4.49 -34.46
CA ASN A 1066 16.08 -5.81 -34.14
C ASN A 1066 17.45 -6.06 -34.75
N SER A 1067 18.25 -6.89 -34.08
CA SER A 1067 19.62 -7.29 -34.43
C SER A 1067 19.80 -7.93 -35.81
N ARG A 1068 18.80 -8.64 -36.34
CA ARG A 1068 18.86 -9.30 -37.66
C ARG A 1068 18.79 -8.28 -38.81
N ASP A 1069 17.87 -7.33 -38.70
CA ASP A 1069 17.52 -6.40 -39.78
C ASP A 1069 18.24 -5.05 -39.69
N HIS A 1070 18.66 -4.66 -38.48
CA HIS A 1070 19.22 -3.35 -38.16
C HIS A 1070 20.64 -3.46 -37.60
N ALA A 1071 21.40 -2.37 -37.70
CA ALA A 1071 22.68 -2.30 -37.00
C ALA A 1071 22.42 -2.06 -35.52
N ASP A 1072 23.09 -2.83 -34.66
CA ASP A 1072 23.04 -2.70 -33.19
C ASP A 1072 23.14 -1.22 -32.75
N PRO A 1073 22.06 -0.65 -32.19
CA PRO A 1073 22.04 0.73 -31.74
C PRO A 1073 22.46 0.89 -30.28
N TRP A 1074 22.72 -0.20 -29.54
CA TRP A 1074 22.93 -0.20 -28.09
C TRP A 1074 24.03 0.76 -27.62
N GLY A 1075 23.75 1.48 -26.53
CA GLY A 1075 24.63 2.55 -26.02
C GLY A 1075 24.55 3.88 -26.78
N GLN A 1076 23.54 4.07 -27.63
CA GLN A 1076 23.07 5.40 -28.04
C GLN A 1076 22.01 5.92 -27.04
N GLU A 1077 21.74 7.22 -27.09
CA GLU A 1077 20.71 7.87 -26.27
C GLU A 1077 19.31 7.36 -26.67
N ASN A 1078 18.43 7.14 -25.68
CA ASN A 1078 17.04 6.67 -25.85
C ASN A 1078 16.91 5.29 -26.53
N VAL A 1079 17.76 4.33 -26.14
CA VAL A 1079 17.73 2.95 -26.62
C VAL A 1079 17.64 1.98 -25.44
N THR A 1080 16.44 1.44 -25.22
CA THR A 1080 16.20 0.27 -24.37
C THR A 1080 16.51 -1.00 -25.14
N ARG A 1081 17.06 -2.05 -24.50
CA ARG A 1081 17.38 -3.32 -25.16
C ARG A 1081 16.81 -4.53 -24.44
N ILE A 1082 16.26 -5.46 -25.21
CA ILE A 1082 15.84 -6.77 -24.73
C ILE A 1082 16.69 -7.86 -25.39
N VAL A 1083 17.39 -8.65 -24.61
CA VAL A 1083 18.18 -9.79 -25.12
C VAL A 1083 17.35 -11.06 -25.07
N VAL A 1084 16.90 -11.53 -26.24
CA VAL A 1084 16.11 -12.75 -26.42
C VAL A 1084 17.07 -13.91 -26.65
N GLY A 1085 17.53 -14.51 -25.56
CA GLY A 1085 18.59 -15.49 -25.51
C GLY A 1085 19.11 -15.74 -24.10
N GLY A 1086 20.16 -16.54 -23.99
CA GLY A 1086 20.73 -16.91 -22.70
C GLY A 1086 19.94 -17.96 -21.92
N THR A 1087 20.41 -18.26 -20.71
CA THR A 1087 19.86 -19.28 -19.82
C THR A 1087 19.80 -18.79 -18.37
N THR A 1088 18.96 -19.41 -17.55
CA THR A 1088 18.92 -19.18 -16.09
C THR A 1088 20.29 -19.36 -15.43
N ASP A 1089 21.08 -20.35 -15.86
CA ASP A 1089 22.49 -20.53 -15.46
C ASP A 1089 23.42 -19.36 -15.87
N GLN A 1090 23.16 -18.70 -17.01
CA GLN A 1090 23.98 -17.59 -17.53
C GLN A 1090 23.66 -16.28 -16.79
N LEU A 1091 22.39 -16.04 -16.45
CA LEU A 1091 21.95 -14.93 -15.59
C LEU A 1091 22.29 -15.20 -14.11
N GLY A 1092 22.13 -16.43 -13.64
CA GLY A 1092 22.23 -16.79 -12.22
C GLY A 1092 20.94 -16.58 -11.43
N ILE A 1093 19.82 -16.34 -12.11
CA ILE A 1093 18.46 -16.17 -11.56
C ILE A 1093 17.55 -17.16 -12.29
N PHE A 1094 16.64 -17.80 -11.57
CA PHE A 1094 15.66 -18.73 -12.13
C PHE A 1094 14.39 -17.96 -12.53
N THR A 1095 14.29 -17.60 -13.81
CA THR A 1095 13.15 -16.84 -14.37
C THR A 1095 13.00 -17.13 -15.88
N LEU A 1096 11.91 -16.67 -16.50
CA LEU A 1096 11.69 -16.69 -17.95
C LEU A 1096 12.11 -15.38 -18.61
N GLY A 1097 11.92 -14.25 -17.94
CA GLY A 1097 12.49 -12.97 -18.31
C GLY A 1097 12.78 -12.12 -17.06
N LEU A 1098 13.48 -11.01 -17.25
CA LEU A 1098 13.72 -10.04 -16.19
C LEU A 1098 14.08 -8.66 -16.76
N ALA A 1099 13.36 -7.64 -16.32
CA ALA A 1099 13.68 -6.22 -16.46
C ALA A 1099 14.71 -5.75 -15.41
N GLU A 1100 15.49 -4.72 -15.74
CA GLU A 1100 16.48 -4.10 -14.86
C GLU A 1100 15.81 -3.34 -13.71
N SER A 1101 14.74 -2.60 -14.01
CA SER A 1101 13.90 -1.85 -13.05
C SER A 1101 12.44 -1.79 -13.53
N ILE A 1102 11.57 -1.17 -12.74
CA ILE A 1102 10.27 -0.64 -13.20
C ILE A 1102 10.37 0.88 -13.29
N ASP A 1103 10.40 1.43 -14.50
CA ASP A 1103 10.67 2.85 -14.74
C ASP A 1103 9.38 3.66 -14.98
N VAL A 1104 8.65 3.95 -13.89
CA VAL A 1104 7.38 4.67 -13.90
C VAL A 1104 7.57 6.10 -14.42
N GLY A 1105 7.35 6.30 -15.73
CA GLY A 1105 7.54 7.59 -16.40
C GLY A 1105 8.72 7.65 -17.39
N ASN A 1106 9.45 6.54 -17.60
CA ASN A 1106 10.55 6.42 -18.56
C ASN A 1106 11.64 7.50 -18.28
N PHE A 1107 12.20 7.47 -17.06
CA PHE A 1107 13.28 8.33 -16.59
C PHE A 1107 14.69 7.87 -17.02
N ASP A 1108 14.97 6.58 -17.08
CA ASP A 1108 16.17 6.01 -17.70
C ASP A 1108 15.83 5.39 -19.06
N THR A 1109 16.04 6.16 -20.11
CA THR A 1109 15.72 5.74 -21.48
C THR A 1109 16.73 4.73 -22.06
N SER A 1110 17.56 4.07 -21.23
CA SER A 1110 18.70 3.25 -21.64
C SER A 1110 18.89 1.91 -20.92
N GLU A 1111 17.83 1.35 -20.34
CA GLU A 1111 17.84 0.09 -19.58
C GLU A 1111 17.94 -1.21 -20.42
N THR A 1112 18.21 -2.34 -19.75
CA THR A 1112 18.23 -3.70 -20.34
C THR A 1112 17.21 -4.64 -19.70
N ALA A 1113 16.50 -5.44 -20.52
CA ALA A 1113 15.84 -6.67 -20.09
C ALA A 1113 16.39 -7.92 -20.79
N VAL A 1114 16.02 -9.09 -20.29
CA VAL A 1114 16.39 -10.40 -20.86
C VAL A 1114 15.18 -11.32 -20.97
N VAL A 1115 15.14 -12.16 -22.02
CA VAL A 1115 14.16 -13.25 -22.18
C VAL A 1115 14.92 -14.56 -22.38
N LEU A 1116 14.88 -15.42 -21.36
CA LEU A 1116 15.71 -16.62 -21.24
C LEU A 1116 15.03 -17.83 -21.91
N LEU A 1117 15.79 -18.52 -22.76
CA LEU A 1117 15.23 -19.52 -23.67
C LEU A 1117 15.49 -20.97 -23.23
N ASP A 1118 16.23 -21.22 -22.16
CA ASP A 1118 16.49 -22.58 -21.68
C ASP A 1118 15.23 -23.28 -21.20
N LEU A 1119 14.49 -22.68 -20.27
CA LEU A 1119 13.26 -23.25 -19.70
C LEU A 1119 12.15 -23.38 -20.75
N LEU A 1120 11.95 -22.34 -21.57
CA LEU A 1120 10.99 -22.33 -22.68
C LEU A 1120 11.27 -23.42 -23.73
N SER A 1121 12.52 -23.90 -23.83
CA SER A 1121 12.96 -24.89 -24.80
C SER A 1121 13.30 -26.28 -24.23
N GLU A 1122 13.09 -26.52 -22.93
CA GLU A 1122 13.34 -27.84 -22.34
C GLU A 1122 12.49 -28.94 -22.98
N ALA A 1123 12.93 -30.20 -22.84
CA ALA A 1123 12.19 -31.35 -23.35
C ALA A 1123 10.94 -31.60 -22.48
N GLY A 1124 9.75 -31.29 -23.02
CA GLY A 1124 8.49 -31.31 -22.28
C GLY A 1124 8.16 -32.62 -21.56
N GLY A 1125 7.61 -32.50 -20.35
CA GLY A 1125 7.22 -33.60 -19.49
C GLY A 1125 6.30 -33.15 -18.35
N THR A 1126 5.80 -34.10 -17.55
CA THR A 1126 4.77 -33.88 -16.50
C THR A 1126 5.22 -33.08 -15.27
N LEU A 1127 6.36 -32.39 -15.32
CA LEU A 1127 6.94 -31.62 -14.21
C LEU A 1127 7.52 -30.26 -14.64
N THR A 1128 7.34 -29.84 -15.90
CA THR A 1128 7.91 -28.60 -16.45
C THR A 1128 6.80 -27.74 -17.08
N PHE A 1129 6.17 -26.92 -16.24
CA PHE A 1129 5.05 -26.05 -16.62
C PHE A 1129 5.46 -24.94 -17.61
N SER A 1130 6.74 -24.57 -17.64
CA SER A 1130 7.25 -23.43 -18.44
C SER A 1130 7.81 -23.79 -19.83
N SER A 1131 7.74 -25.05 -20.27
CA SER A 1131 8.29 -25.43 -21.59
C SER A 1131 7.26 -25.37 -22.72
N LEU A 1132 7.58 -24.67 -23.81
CA LEU A 1132 6.79 -24.65 -25.04
C LEU A 1132 6.69 -26.03 -25.73
N ASN A 1133 7.54 -26.99 -25.37
CA ASN A 1133 7.43 -28.38 -25.84
C ASN A 1133 6.36 -29.17 -25.07
N SER A 1134 5.84 -28.67 -23.95
CA SER A 1134 4.72 -29.26 -23.21
C SER A 1134 3.35 -28.90 -23.81
N ILE A 1135 3.23 -27.76 -24.51
CA ILE A 1135 1.98 -27.29 -25.13
C ILE A 1135 1.53 -28.20 -26.28
N HIS A 1136 0.26 -28.62 -26.27
CA HIS A 1136 -0.34 -29.43 -27.34
C HIS A 1136 -0.74 -28.54 -28.52
N LEU A 1137 -0.09 -28.74 -29.67
CA LEU A 1137 -0.44 -28.03 -30.91
C LEU A 1137 -1.60 -28.70 -31.64
N ALA A 1138 -2.55 -27.89 -32.13
CA ALA A 1138 -3.58 -28.34 -33.06
C ALA A 1138 -2.97 -28.89 -34.36
N PRO A 1139 -3.70 -29.73 -35.15
CA PRO A 1139 -3.12 -30.42 -36.31
C PRO A 1139 -2.59 -29.55 -37.46
N LEU A 1140 -2.88 -28.25 -37.45
CA LEU A 1140 -2.40 -27.26 -38.42
C LEU A 1140 -1.60 -26.12 -37.78
N ALA A 1141 -1.50 -26.10 -36.44
CA ALA A 1141 -0.77 -25.08 -35.71
C ALA A 1141 0.75 -25.25 -35.90
N SER A 1142 1.44 -24.12 -35.95
CA SER A 1142 2.88 -24.05 -36.19
C SER A 1142 3.62 -23.84 -34.87
N LYS A 1143 4.74 -24.55 -34.69
CA LYS A 1143 5.61 -24.34 -33.51
C LYS A 1143 6.33 -23.00 -33.57
N ILE A 1144 6.57 -22.46 -34.76
CA ILE A 1144 7.17 -21.13 -34.95
C ILE A 1144 6.20 -20.06 -34.44
N ASP A 1145 4.92 -20.17 -34.81
CA ASP A 1145 3.88 -19.21 -34.46
C ASP A 1145 3.69 -19.18 -32.92
N LEU A 1146 3.62 -20.36 -32.26
CA LEU A 1146 3.59 -20.45 -30.78
C LEU A 1146 4.82 -19.82 -30.11
N ILE A 1147 6.02 -20.01 -30.68
CA ILE A 1147 7.24 -19.35 -30.16
C ILE A 1147 7.12 -17.84 -30.34
N GLY A 1148 6.60 -17.38 -31.48
CA GLY A 1148 6.33 -15.97 -31.77
C GLY A 1148 5.41 -15.35 -30.73
N THR A 1149 4.25 -15.95 -30.47
CA THR A 1149 3.28 -15.46 -29.49
C THR A 1149 3.87 -15.42 -28.08
N VAL A 1150 4.40 -16.54 -27.56
CA VAL A 1150 4.86 -16.57 -26.16
C VAL A 1150 6.14 -15.75 -25.95
N VAL A 1151 7.14 -15.85 -26.83
CA VAL A 1151 8.39 -15.10 -26.66
C VAL A 1151 8.20 -13.63 -27.02
N GLY A 1152 7.30 -13.31 -27.95
CA GLY A 1152 6.89 -11.93 -28.26
C GLY A 1152 6.18 -11.27 -27.09
N ASN A 1153 5.19 -11.95 -26.49
CA ASN A 1153 4.45 -11.42 -25.34
C ASN A 1153 5.34 -11.32 -24.08
N ILE A 1154 6.24 -12.29 -23.82
CA ILE A 1154 7.24 -12.13 -22.74
C ILE A 1154 8.18 -10.96 -23.04
N ALA A 1155 8.64 -10.76 -24.29
CA ALA A 1155 9.46 -9.59 -24.60
C ALA A 1155 8.69 -8.26 -24.45
N SER A 1156 7.39 -8.22 -24.77
CA SER A 1156 6.52 -7.06 -24.52
C SER A 1156 6.32 -6.80 -23.03
N HIS A 1157 6.14 -7.86 -22.23
CA HIS A 1157 6.01 -7.85 -20.77
C HIS A 1157 7.26 -7.27 -20.09
N GLU A 1158 8.46 -7.77 -20.44
CA GLU A 1158 9.69 -7.19 -19.89
C GLU A 1158 9.91 -5.74 -20.33
N ALA A 1159 9.52 -5.37 -21.56
CA ALA A 1159 9.54 -3.96 -21.98
C ALA A 1159 8.54 -3.10 -21.21
N ALA A 1160 7.40 -3.67 -20.79
CA ALA A 1160 6.37 -2.95 -20.06
C ALA A 1160 6.88 -2.44 -18.70
N HIS A 1161 7.70 -3.24 -18.00
CA HIS A 1161 8.39 -2.85 -16.78
C HIS A 1161 9.37 -1.70 -17.01
N LEU A 1162 10.23 -1.81 -18.03
CA LEU A 1162 11.18 -0.74 -18.43
C LEU A 1162 10.49 0.55 -18.92
N PHE A 1163 9.18 0.54 -19.11
CA PHE A 1163 8.38 1.72 -19.47
C PHE A 1163 7.31 2.06 -18.42
N GLY A 1164 7.37 1.45 -17.23
CA GLY A 1164 6.68 1.91 -16.03
C GLY A 1164 5.45 1.14 -15.56
N ALA A 1165 5.16 -0.03 -16.11
CA ALA A 1165 4.07 -0.88 -15.64
C ALA A 1165 4.56 -1.93 -14.62
N PHE A 1166 3.74 -2.22 -13.62
CA PHE A 1166 3.90 -3.29 -12.64
C PHE A 1166 3.13 -4.54 -13.10
N HIS A 1167 3.19 -5.63 -12.34
CA HIS A 1167 2.41 -6.82 -12.66
C HIS A 1167 0.91 -6.68 -12.33
N THR A 1168 0.09 -7.32 -13.17
CA THR A 1168 -1.37 -7.44 -13.02
C THR A 1168 -1.81 -8.85 -12.62
N ASP A 1169 -3.04 -9.00 -12.13
CA ASP A 1169 -3.53 -10.23 -11.50
C ASP A 1169 -3.99 -11.30 -12.50
N ARG A 1170 -3.02 -12.12 -12.92
CA ARG A 1170 -3.18 -13.35 -13.71
C ARG A 1170 -4.27 -14.35 -13.29
N PHE A 1171 -4.86 -14.22 -12.09
CA PHE A 1171 -5.88 -15.13 -11.58
C PHE A 1171 -7.31 -14.66 -11.90
N ASN A 1172 -7.46 -13.44 -12.42
CA ASN A 1172 -8.73 -12.87 -12.86
C ASN A 1172 -8.98 -13.19 -14.37
N PRO A 1173 -10.16 -12.86 -14.95
CA PRO A 1173 -10.52 -13.23 -16.32
C PRO A 1173 -10.07 -12.24 -17.41
N VAL A 1174 -9.45 -11.12 -17.03
CA VAL A 1174 -8.74 -10.22 -17.94
C VAL A 1174 -7.43 -10.88 -18.36
N SER A 1175 -6.91 -10.53 -19.53
CA SER A 1175 -5.59 -10.98 -19.98
C SER A 1175 -4.81 -9.73 -20.37
N ASP A 1176 -3.85 -9.35 -19.55
CA ASP A 1176 -2.92 -8.26 -19.84
C ASP A 1176 -1.54 -8.84 -20.17
N VAL A 1177 -0.81 -8.17 -21.07
CA VAL A 1177 0.62 -8.42 -21.28
C VAL A 1177 1.40 -8.33 -19.96
N THR A 1178 0.97 -7.50 -19.00
CA THR A 1178 1.62 -7.33 -17.68
C THR A 1178 1.27 -8.40 -16.64
N ASP A 1179 0.52 -9.44 -16.97
CA ASP A 1179 0.09 -10.48 -16.01
C ASP A 1179 1.28 -11.25 -15.41
N GLN A 1180 1.25 -11.50 -14.09
CA GLN A 1180 2.35 -12.17 -13.37
C GLN A 1180 2.86 -13.46 -14.04
N GLY A 1181 4.15 -13.46 -14.37
CA GLY A 1181 4.83 -14.61 -14.98
C GLY A 1181 4.75 -15.91 -14.17
N GLY A 1182 4.76 -17.04 -14.89
CA GLY A 1182 4.81 -18.39 -14.30
C GLY A 1182 3.99 -19.44 -15.04
N ASN A 1183 2.92 -19.02 -15.74
CA ASN A 1183 2.09 -19.88 -16.58
C ASN A 1183 2.17 -19.46 -18.05
N ILE A 1184 2.93 -20.19 -18.86
CA ILE A 1184 3.08 -19.93 -20.31
C ILE A 1184 1.78 -20.02 -21.11
N SER A 1185 0.71 -20.59 -20.52
CA SER A 1185 -0.61 -20.67 -21.16
C SER A 1185 -1.26 -19.28 -21.30
N ILE A 1186 -0.97 -18.36 -20.37
CA ILE A 1186 -1.49 -16.98 -20.37
C ILE A 1186 -0.82 -16.19 -21.50
N PHE A 1187 0.51 -16.13 -21.54
CA PHE A 1187 1.27 -15.53 -22.65
C PHE A 1187 0.98 -16.17 -24.03
N ALA A 1188 0.41 -17.39 -24.06
CA ALA A 1188 -0.02 -18.07 -25.28
C ALA A 1188 -1.49 -17.80 -25.66
N GLY A 1189 -2.26 -17.06 -24.85
CA GLY A 1189 -3.69 -16.81 -25.04
C GLY A 1189 -4.57 -18.06 -24.91
N MET A 1190 -4.11 -19.15 -24.27
CA MET A 1190 -4.76 -20.46 -24.37
C MET A 1190 -6.08 -20.57 -23.61
N VAL A 1191 -7.17 -20.86 -24.33
CA VAL A 1191 -8.46 -21.23 -23.73
C VAL A 1191 -8.56 -22.76 -23.60
N GLY A 1192 -7.77 -23.32 -22.67
CA GLY A 1192 -7.81 -24.74 -22.33
C GLY A 1192 -6.48 -25.47 -22.56
N ASN A 1193 -6.50 -26.58 -23.29
CA ASN A 1193 -5.38 -27.55 -23.34
C ASN A 1193 -4.74 -27.73 -24.74
N VAL A 1194 -5.18 -26.97 -25.74
CA VAL A 1194 -4.69 -27.03 -27.13
C VAL A 1194 -4.39 -25.62 -27.59
N TRP A 1195 -3.36 -25.44 -28.41
CA TRP A 1195 -3.01 -24.15 -29.01
C TRP A 1195 -3.00 -24.21 -30.54
N GLY A 1196 -3.48 -23.13 -31.14
CA GLY A 1196 -3.73 -22.93 -32.56
C GLY A 1196 -4.97 -23.66 -33.08
N ASP A 1197 -6.00 -23.87 -32.25
CA ASP A 1197 -7.30 -24.40 -32.70
C ASP A 1197 -8.39 -23.33 -32.93
N GLY A 1198 -8.12 -22.09 -32.54
CA GLY A 1198 -8.88 -20.88 -32.89
C GLY A 1198 -9.82 -20.39 -31.80
N ASP A 1199 -9.63 -20.82 -30.55
CA ASP A 1199 -10.26 -20.25 -29.36
C ASP A 1199 -9.32 -19.37 -28.52
N GLU A 1200 -8.09 -19.15 -29.00
CA GLU A 1200 -7.10 -18.32 -28.32
C GLU A 1200 -7.52 -16.84 -28.21
N ILE A 1201 -7.14 -16.20 -27.10
CA ILE A 1201 -7.38 -14.78 -26.79
C ILE A 1201 -6.14 -13.96 -27.20
N ASP A 1202 -6.34 -12.79 -27.81
CA ASP A 1202 -5.27 -11.78 -27.97
C ASP A 1202 -4.97 -11.15 -26.61
N VAL A 1203 -3.68 -11.09 -26.26
CA VAL A 1203 -3.19 -10.62 -24.97
C VAL A 1203 -2.56 -9.26 -25.20
N ASP A 1204 -3.28 -8.20 -24.82
CA ASP A 1204 -2.90 -6.81 -25.08
C ASP A 1204 -2.57 -6.06 -23.78
N PHE A 1205 -2.05 -4.85 -23.88
CA PHE A 1205 -2.11 -3.87 -22.79
C PHE A 1205 -3.55 -3.38 -22.59
N VAL A 1206 -4.06 -3.48 -21.35
CA VAL A 1206 -5.44 -3.15 -20.97
C VAL A 1206 -5.49 -2.42 -19.61
N VAL A 1207 -6.69 -2.31 -19.03
CA VAL A 1207 -6.87 -1.95 -17.62
C VAL A 1207 -7.12 -3.25 -16.87
N ASP A 1208 -6.29 -3.53 -15.86
CA ASP A 1208 -6.46 -4.69 -15.00
C ASP A 1208 -6.09 -4.39 -13.53
N THR A 1209 -6.47 -5.29 -12.62
CA THR A 1209 -6.13 -5.19 -11.20
C THR A 1209 -4.64 -5.43 -10.98
N TYR A 1210 -3.98 -4.62 -10.14
CA TYR A 1210 -2.61 -4.90 -9.70
C TYR A 1210 -2.54 -6.25 -9.00
N SER A 1211 -1.43 -6.97 -9.11
CA SER A 1211 -1.29 -8.21 -8.35
C SER A 1211 -0.98 -7.94 -6.87
N THR A 1212 -1.97 -8.26 -6.03
CA THR A 1212 -1.91 -8.21 -4.56
C THR A 1212 -0.81 -9.10 -3.94
N ASN A 1213 -0.29 -10.07 -4.70
CA ASN A 1213 0.79 -10.95 -4.26
C ASN A 1213 2.19 -10.29 -4.27
N GLU A 1214 2.31 -9.07 -4.80
CA GLU A 1214 3.61 -8.43 -4.98
C GLU A 1214 3.73 -7.06 -4.32
N ILE A 1215 2.91 -6.08 -4.70
CA ILE A 1215 3.22 -4.66 -4.41
C ILE A 1215 2.00 -3.76 -4.14
N TYR A 1216 0.93 -3.83 -4.95
CA TYR A 1216 -0.13 -2.81 -4.95
C TYR A 1216 -1.55 -3.37 -4.97
N ASP A 1217 -2.47 -2.58 -4.41
CA ASP A 1217 -3.92 -2.74 -4.53
C ASP A 1217 -4.49 -1.78 -5.60
N GLY A 1218 -5.66 -2.09 -6.16
CA GLY A 1218 -6.38 -1.24 -7.12
C GLY A 1218 -6.13 -1.62 -8.59
N ASN A 1219 -6.26 -0.67 -9.51
CA ASN A 1219 -6.24 -0.92 -10.95
C ASN A 1219 -5.10 -0.21 -11.69
N GLN A 1220 -4.29 -0.99 -12.41
CA GLN A 1220 -3.33 -0.52 -13.39
C GLN A 1220 -4.02 -0.27 -14.74
N ASP A 1221 -3.68 0.84 -15.39
CA ASP A 1221 -3.99 1.08 -16.80
C ASP A 1221 -2.66 0.96 -17.56
N SER A 1222 -2.28 -0.26 -17.95
CA SER A 1222 -0.97 -0.53 -18.56
C SER A 1222 -0.87 0.22 -19.89
N LEU A 1223 -1.94 0.13 -20.70
CA LEU A 1223 -2.13 0.83 -21.96
C LEU A 1223 -1.80 2.33 -21.87
N ASN A 1224 -2.42 3.06 -20.96
CA ASN A 1224 -2.21 4.52 -20.84
C ASN A 1224 -0.94 4.89 -20.08
N THR A 1225 -0.46 4.03 -19.18
CA THR A 1225 0.87 4.19 -18.56
C THR A 1225 1.94 4.28 -19.64
N HIS A 1226 1.92 3.36 -20.61
CA HIS A 1226 2.84 3.40 -21.75
C HIS A 1226 2.53 4.50 -22.75
N ALA A 1227 1.25 4.77 -23.05
CA ALA A 1227 0.87 5.83 -23.99
C ALA A 1227 1.46 7.19 -23.60
N PHE A 1228 1.42 7.54 -22.31
CA PHE A 1228 2.02 8.77 -21.80
C PHE A 1228 3.51 8.63 -21.46
N GLY A 1229 3.98 7.51 -20.92
CA GLY A 1229 5.41 7.29 -20.63
C GLY A 1229 6.32 7.35 -21.87
N LEU A 1230 5.80 6.93 -23.03
CA LEU A 1230 6.51 6.93 -24.32
C LEU A 1230 6.15 8.15 -25.19
N SER A 1231 5.92 9.31 -24.55
CA SER A 1231 5.67 10.60 -25.22
C SER A 1231 6.87 11.08 -26.03
N THR A 1232 6.61 11.69 -27.19
CA THR A 1232 7.66 12.32 -28.02
C THR A 1232 8.13 13.67 -27.47
N GLY A 1233 9.39 14.01 -27.72
CA GLY A 1233 9.95 15.32 -27.34
C GLY A 1233 9.20 16.51 -27.94
N ILE A 1234 9.08 17.60 -27.17
CA ILE A 1234 8.26 18.78 -27.54
C ILE A 1234 9.08 20.04 -27.85
N LEU A 1235 10.39 20.07 -27.55
CA LEU A 1235 11.20 21.29 -27.65
C LEU A 1235 11.45 21.74 -29.09
N ALA A 1236 11.13 23.01 -29.35
CA ALA A 1236 11.31 23.63 -30.67
C ALA A 1236 12.80 23.89 -30.97
N GLY A 1237 13.39 23.06 -31.83
CA GLY A 1237 14.79 23.17 -32.22
C GLY A 1237 15.15 24.51 -32.88
N ALA A 1238 16.30 25.06 -32.49
CA ALA A 1238 16.82 26.30 -33.07
C ALA A 1238 17.16 26.13 -34.57
N LEU A 1239 16.44 26.86 -35.44
CA LEU A 1239 16.65 26.84 -36.89
C LEU A 1239 18.03 27.40 -37.29
N VAL A 1240 19.02 26.52 -37.45
CA VAL A 1240 20.37 26.86 -37.95
C VAL A 1240 20.62 26.26 -39.33
N GLY A 1241 20.37 27.06 -40.38
CA GLY A 1241 20.92 26.81 -41.72
C GLY A 1241 19.99 26.11 -42.72
N PRO A 1242 20.35 26.11 -44.02
CA PRO A 1242 19.40 25.94 -45.10
C PRO A 1242 19.03 24.48 -45.38
N ALA A 1243 17.76 24.28 -45.74
CA ALA A 1243 17.14 23.02 -46.13
C ALA A 1243 18.08 22.07 -46.91
N ILE A 1244 18.42 20.94 -46.27
CA ILE A 1244 18.86 19.75 -46.99
C ILE A 1244 17.59 19.07 -47.50
N THR A 1245 17.26 19.35 -48.77
CA THR A 1245 16.33 18.52 -49.52
C THR A 1245 17.02 17.20 -49.86
N ASP A 1246 16.78 16.16 -49.07
CA ASP A 1246 16.94 14.79 -49.58
C ASP A 1246 15.69 13.96 -49.28
N PHE A 1247 14.69 14.14 -50.14
CA PHE A 1247 13.54 13.26 -50.20
C PHE A 1247 13.96 11.95 -50.87
N SER A 1248 14.05 10.87 -50.09
CA SER A 1248 14.08 9.49 -50.60
C SER A 1248 12.71 8.83 -50.39
N PRO A 1249 11.78 8.90 -51.37
CA PRO A 1249 10.52 8.18 -51.30
C PRO A 1249 10.63 6.79 -51.93
N LEU A 1250 10.90 5.76 -51.13
CA LEU A 1250 10.78 4.32 -51.45
C LEU A 1250 10.84 3.55 -50.11
N ALA A 1251 9.98 2.58 -49.79
CA ALA A 1251 8.98 1.92 -50.61
C ALA A 1251 7.68 1.60 -49.83
N ARG A 1252 6.55 1.78 -50.51
CA ARG A 1252 5.24 1.26 -50.12
C ARG A 1252 4.93 0.07 -51.03
N PHE A 1253 4.91 -1.16 -50.52
CA PHE A 1253 4.22 -2.28 -51.17
C PHE A 1253 3.91 -3.44 -50.20
N ILE A 1254 2.60 -3.61 -49.98
CA ILE A 1254 1.86 -4.76 -49.44
C ILE A 1254 2.19 -6.05 -50.25
N PRO A 1255 2.06 -7.28 -49.70
CA PRO A 1255 1.54 -7.65 -48.37
C PRO A 1255 2.64 -8.01 -47.35
#